data_AF-A0A4P7JQR7-F1
#
_entry.id   AF-A0A4P7JQR7-F1
#
_cell.length_a   1.000
_cell.length_b   1.000
_cell.length_c   1.000
_cell.angle_alpha   90.00
_cell.angle_beta   90.00
_cell.angle_gamma   90.00
#
_symmetry.space_group_name_H-M   'P 1'
#
loop_
_entity.id
_entity.type
_entity.pdbx_description
1 polymer ?
#
loop_
_entity_poly.entity_id
_entity_poly.type
_entity_poly.pdbx_seq_one_letter_code
_entity_poly.pdbx_strand_id
1 'polypeptide(L)'
;MKLKDVLLDKLEILKEVSPIKGIVQVGIRESIVERYNDWGVESCLLVDTDPKLSKKIERAYKHLGWNTVNVTVASTANERSFFLANNPKESGLVDIKALSKYWRNLKVAHIKSVQTETLENLLDSIEVTANWLCIDCFPAMEIIEGLGSKLNRFDVITARVIIDDAKDAPLGATKKECIESLTPHGFVCIAIEDETNPNIATLVFNRKFNEKAEDMEESLISNDVYQTLDAKLKSSEERVTELSNIESKLETQVASLESLNEKLRNECLSIEKKLMAAESNLIAENDSSNNLTKEKEQLITALNIAKAEIEPLKAQLSETHKVIDASAIEVNSLTTSNDELQKVVARLTSEKGELQSTLNQSISEQDKHQAMIVSLESSVAELNDDKKGLTEQINALAEENNGLSSQKESLESTIKQLTETNELLNKQNQTLTNLVDGQSKLFQSLENNLSHKITTGLNNSVKQIESYIGVQNYLENGTVGLDYHGWPISSDIALFLLNKVETNNYDLVIEFGSGTSTMLFAQAMKNLTNRSENDFKRISVDAENSQYLASHQDLPKKVVTFEHNKKYFDKTSKSLVNSNFDDVVELVHAPLVDYKVGEKNYLYYSCESMLQQIKQIFNGRTAKILILIDGPPATTGPLARFPAIPMILNNLANHQLDIVLDDYNRQEEKEIVDGWKKIFEERFITYEEEVVNCEKGAFFCRLNS
;
A
#
# COMPACT_ATOMS: atom_id res chain seq x y z
N MET A 1 -14.31 22.63 -7.76
CA MET A 1 -14.59 23.28 -6.46
C MET A 1 -13.36 24.11 -6.08
N LYS A 2 -13.53 25.38 -5.68
CA LYS A 2 -12.44 26.36 -5.51
C LYS A 2 -11.61 26.01 -4.28
N LEU A 3 -10.29 26.25 -4.34
CA LEU A 3 -9.25 26.11 -3.30
C LEU A 3 -9.50 26.90 -1.98
N LYS A 4 -10.74 27.23 -1.62
CA LYS A 4 -11.09 27.99 -0.41
C LYS A 4 -11.33 27.11 0.83
N ASP A 5 -11.43 25.79 0.66
CA ASP A 5 -11.83 24.89 1.76
C ASP A 5 -10.66 24.40 2.63
N VAL A 6 -9.41 24.75 2.30
CA VAL A 6 -8.23 24.38 3.12
C VAL A 6 -8.14 25.19 4.43
N LEU A 7 -8.92 26.27 4.55
CA LEU A 7 -9.04 27.09 5.77
C LEU A 7 -9.93 26.47 6.87
N LEU A 8 -10.56 25.31 6.62
CA LEU A 8 -11.57 24.74 7.53
C LEU A 8 -11.00 23.79 8.60
N ASP A 9 -9.93 23.03 8.32
CA ASP A 9 -9.57 21.91 9.20
C ASP A 9 -8.84 22.29 10.50
N LYS A 10 -8.02 23.35 10.52
CA LYS A 10 -7.07 23.57 11.64
C LYS A 10 -7.68 24.28 12.84
N LEU A 11 -8.49 25.32 12.64
CA LEU A 11 -9.20 26.00 13.74
C LEU A 11 -10.30 25.11 14.34
N GLU A 12 -10.90 24.22 13.56
CA GLU A 12 -11.84 23.22 14.06
C GLU A 12 -11.15 22.21 14.99
N ILE A 13 -9.99 21.67 14.60
CA ILE A 13 -9.18 20.82 15.48
C ILE A 13 -8.74 21.60 16.73
N LEU A 14 -8.36 22.87 16.57
CA LEU A 14 -7.90 23.70 17.68
C LEU A 14 -9.01 23.99 18.70
N LYS A 15 -10.29 23.96 18.30
CA LYS A 15 -11.43 24.08 19.22
C LYS A 15 -11.49 22.92 20.23
N GLU A 16 -11.08 21.71 19.83
CA GLU A 16 -11.00 20.56 20.74
C GLU A 16 -9.85 20.72 21.75
N VAL A 17 -8.72 21.29 21.30
CA VAL A 17 -7.55 21.54 22.14
C VAL A 17 -7.76 22.78 23.04
N SER A 18 -8.39 23.84 22.56
CA SER A 18 -8.64 25.07 23.32
C SER A 18 -10.10 25.51 23.14
N PRO A 19 -11.06 24.95 23.90
CA PRO A 19 -12.47 25.26 23.75
C PRO A 19 -12.76 26.75 23.81
N ILE A 20 -13.61 27.21 22.90
CA ILE A 20 -13.96 28.62 22.73
C ILE A 20 -14.90 29.03 23.86
N LYS A 21 -14.45 29.93 24.74
CA LYS A 21 -15.30 30.64 25.72
C LYS A 21 -15.88 31.93 25.13
N GLY A 22 -15.19 32.48 24.13
CA GLY A 22 -15.63 33.63 23.37
C GLY A 22 -14.49 34.20 22.53
N ILE A 23 -14.85 35.04 21.57
CA ILE A 23 -13.95 35.51 20.52
C ILE A 23 -13.91 37.04 20.48
N VAL A 24 -12.70 37.59 20.38
CA VAL A 24 -12.49 38.99 19.97
C VAL A 24 -11.97 38.98 18.54
N GLN A 25 -12.71 39.59 17.61
CA GLN A 25 -12.32 39.75 16.21
C GLN A 25 -11.96 41.21 15.94
N VAL A 26 -10.75 41.47 15.43
CA VAL A 26 -10.32 42.80 14.96
C VAL A 26 -10.07 42.74 13.45
N GLY A 27 -10.80 43.55 12.70
CA GLY A 27 -10.91 43.43 11.24
C GLY A 27 -11.94 42.35 10.89
N ILE A 28 -13.14 42.75 10.48
CA ILE A 28 -14.25 41.86 10.23
C ILE A 28 -14.26 41.40 8.76
N ARG A 29 -14.36 40.09 8.55
CA ARG A 29 -14.82 39.50 7.28
C ARG A 29 -16.15 38.81 7.49
N GLU A 30 -17.16 39.13 6.67
CA GLU A 30 -18.51 38.57 6.84
C GLU A 30 -18.53 37.03 6.96
N SER A 31 -17.69 36.35 6.17
CA SER A 31 -17.58 34.89 6.17
C SER A 31 -17.02 34.30 7.48
N ILE A 32 -16.21 35.04 8.25
CA ILE A 32 -15.70 34.52 9.53
C ILE A 32 -16.74 34.68 10.64
N VAL A 33 -17.58 35.71 10.56
CA VAL A 33 -18.65 35.96 11.53
C VAL A 33 -19.75 34.91 11.43
N GLU A 34 -20.13 34.52 10.20
CA GLU A 34 -21.05 33.40 9.95
C GLU A 34 -20.54 32.11 10.63
N ARG A 35 -19.24 31.83 10.52
CA ARG A 35 -18.61 30.66 11.15
C ARG A 35 -18.70 30.68 12.67
N TYR A 36 -18.53 31.84 13.31
CA TYR A 36 -18.68 31.94 14.77
C TYR A 36 -20.09 31.59 15.24
N ASN A 37 -21.10 31.88 14.39
CA ASN A 37 -22.48 31.49 14.66
C ASN A 37 -22.65 29.99 14.52
N ASP A 38 -22.09 29.38 13.47
CA ASP A 38 -22.12 27.92 13.26
C ASP A 38 -21.41 27.16 14.40
N TRP A 39 -20.34 27.74 14.96
CA TRP A 39 -19.65 27.18 16.11
C TRP A 39 -20.40 27.33 17.44
N GLY A 40 -21.49 28.10 17.47
CA GLY A 40 -22.28 28.37 18.67
C GLY A 40 -21.55 29.26 19.68
N VAL A 41 -20.78 30.25 19.22
CA VAL A 41 -20.02 31.14 20.12
C VAL A 41 -20.97 32.07 20.87
N GLU A 42 -21.04 31.92 22.20
CA GLU A 42 -21.98 32.69 23.04
C GLU A 42 -21.54 34.14 23.26
N SER A 43 -20.23 34.40 23.33
CA SER A 43 -19.68 35.72 23.64
C SER A 43 -18.70 36.17 22.56
N CYS A 44 -19.02 37.27 21.88
CA CYS A 44 -18.19 37.80 20.81
C CYS A 44 -18.11 39.33 20.85
N LEU A 45 -16.89 39.85 20.64
CA LEU A 45 -16.62 41.27 20.40
C LEU A 45 -16.04 41.43 19.00
N LEU A 46 -16.79 42.11 18.14
CA LEU A 46 -16.45 42.34 16.73
C LEU A 46 -16.03 43.80 16.54
N VAL A 47 -14.79 44.04 16.15
CA VAL A 47 -14.20 45.37 16.03
C VAL A 47 -13.80 45.64 14.58
N ASP A 48 -14.32 46.72 14.00
CA ASP A 48 -13.98 47.13 12.64
C ASP A 48 -13.95 48.66 12.50
N THR A 49 -13.31 49.15 11.44
CA THR A 49 -13.24 50.59 11.15
C THR A 49 -14.31 51.06 10.16
N ASP A 50 -14.97 50.15 9.43
CA ASP A 50 -16.08 50.46 8.52
C ASP A 50 -17.43 50.50 9.25
N PRO A 51 -18.03 51.69 9.43
CA PRO A 51 -19.31 51.83 10.14
C PRO A 51 -20.47 51.16 9.41
N LYS A 52 -20.38 50.95 8.08
CA LYS A 52 -21.43 50.25 7.33
C LYS A 52 -21.39 48.76 7.64
N LEU A 53 -20.20 48.17 7.64
CA LEU A 53 -20.00 46.77 7.97
C LEU A 53 -20.39 46.49 9.42
N SER A 54 -19.93 47.30 10.37
CA SER A 54 -20.30 47.16 11.79
C SER A 54 -21.81 47.17 11.99
N LYS A 55 -22.54 48.13 11.40
CA LYS A 55 -24.02 48.20 11.50
C LYS A 55 -24.73 47.03 10.83
N LYS A 56 -24.18 46.50 9.73
CA LYS A 56 -24.75 45.33 9.03
C LYS A 56 -24.66 44.10 9.92
N ILE A 57 -23.47 43.85 10.48
CA ILE A 57 -23.19 42.71 11.36
C ILE A 57 -23.97 42.80 12.66
N GLU A 58 -23.99 43.98 13.30
CA GLU A 58 -24.77 44.22 14.52
C GLU A 58 -26.25 43.87 14.31
N ARG A 59 -26.85 44.26 13.19
CA ARG A 59 -28.25 43.94 12.87
C ARG A 59 -28.48 42.45 12.63
N ALA A 60 -27.57 41.79 11.92
CA ALA A 60 -27.71 40.37 11.59
C ALA A 60 -27.62 39.47 12.83
N TYR A 61 -26.70 39.79 13.75
CA TYR A 61 -26.38 38.93 14.90
C TYR A 61 -26.85 39.49 16.25
N LYS A 62 -27.70 40.53 16.23
CA LYS A 62 -28.26 41.15 17.45
C LYS A 62 -28.90 40.15 18.42
N HIS A 63 -29.54 39.12 17.88
CA HIS A 63 -30.24 38.09 18.64
C HIS A 63 -29.29 37.20 19.47
N LEU A 64 -28.00 37.15 19.14
CA LEU A 64 -26.97 36.39 19.86
C LEU A 64 -26.32 37.18 21.01
N GLY A 65 -26.65 38.48 21.14
CA GLY A 65 -26.05 39.32 22.20
C GLY A 65 -24.59 39.71 21.95
N TRP A 66 -24.08 39.54 20.74
CA TRP A 66 -22.70 39.93 20.39
C TRP A 66 -22.51 41.44 20.34
N ASN A 67 -21.34 41.90 20.78
CA ASN A 67 -20.97 43.31 20.76
C ASN A 67 -20.24 43.65 19.46
N THR A 68 -20.67 44.72 18.79
CA THR A 68 -19.97 45.23 17.59
C THR A 68 -19.55 46.67 17.82
N VAL A 69 -18.28 47.00 17.58
CA VAL A 69 -17.71 48.33 17.82
C VAL A 69 -17.06 48.86 16.55
N ASN A 70 -17.34 50.14 16.25
CA ASN A 70 -16.68 50.86 15.17
C ASN A 70 -15.55 51.73 15.72
N VAL A 71 -14.32 51.23 15.75
CA VAL A 71 -13.14 51.93 16.29
C VAL A 71 -11.86 51.46 15.59
N THR A 72 -10.84 52.33 15.54
CA THR A 72 -9.51 51.94 15.06
C THR A 72 -8.66 51.54 16.26
N VAL A 73 -8.19 50.29 16.29
CA VAL A 73 -7.40 49.76 17.41
C VAL A 73 -5.91 49.88 17.10
N ALA A 74 -5.12 50.32 18.08
CA ALA A 74 -3.65 50.44 17.99
C ALA A 74 -3.00 50.18 19.36
N SER A 75 -1.66 50.30 19.42
CA SER A 75 -0.90 50.08 20.66
C SER A 75 -1.06 51.18 21.70
N THR A 76 -1.48 52.39 21.28
CA THR A 76 -1.70 53.55 22.15
C THR A 76 -2.94 54.31 21.70
N ALA A 77 -3.66 54.95 22.63
CA ALA A 77 -4.81 55.78 22.31
C ALA A 77 -4.35 57.20 21.94
N ASN A 78 -4.16 57.45 20.64
CA ASN A 78 -3.76 58.76 20.12
C ASN A 78 -4.28 59.03 18.70
N GLU A 79 -4.04 60.23 18.21
CA GLU A 79 -4.35 60.61 16.83
C GLU A 79 -3.32 59.98 15.86
N ARG A 80 -3.82 59.25 14.85
CA ARG A 80 -3.01 58.58 13.84
C ARG A 80 -3.55 58.83 12.43
N SER A 81 -2.67 58.69 11.44
CA SER A 81 -3.07 58.65 10.04
C SER A 81 -3.64 57.27 9.70
N PHE A 82 -4.84 57.25 9.13
CA PHE A 82 -5.48 56.05 8.60
C PHE A 82 -5.52 56.12 7.07
N PHE A 83 -4.96 55.11 6.42
CA PHE A 83 -4.80 55.05 4.98
C PHE A 83 -5.95 54.24 4.38
N LEU A 84 -6.82 54.92 3.63
CA LEU A 84 -7.88 54.28 2.86
C LEU A 84 -7.32 53.85 1.51
N ALA A 85 -7.37 52.55 1.23
CA ALA A 85 -6.94 51.99 -0.04
C ALA A 85 -8.08 51.93 -1.04
N ASN A 86 -7.73 51.88 -2.34
CA ASN A 86 -8.68 51.58 -3.40
C ASN A 86 -9.31 50.18 -3.29
N ASN A 87 -8.71 49.28 -2.51
CA ASN A 87 -9.35 48.08 -1.98
C ASN A 87 -9.63 48.28 -0.48
N PRO A 88 -10.89 48.49 -0.05
CA PRO A 88 -11.21 48.78 1.35
C PRO A 88 -10.68 47.76 2.36
N LYS A 89 -10.55 46.48 1.97
CA LYS A 89 -10.03 45.40 2.83
C LYS A 89 -8.58 45.57 3.27
N GLU A 90 -7.81 46.38 2.54
CA GLU A 90 -6.40 46.67 2.86
C GLU A 90 -6.22 48.09 3.41
N SER A 91 -7.31 48.73 3.84
CA SER A 91 -7.24 50.01 4.55
C SER A 91 -6.84 49.78 6.00
N GLY A 92 -6.01 50.66 6.56
CA GLY A 92 -5.49 50.46 7.91
C GLY A 92 -4.52 51.55 8.36
N LEU A 93 -3.73 51.23 9.37
CA LEU A 93 -2.70 52.12 9.93
C LEU A 93 -1.37 52.05 9.17
N VAL A 94 -1.20 51.06 8.30
CA VAL A 94 0.01 50.91 7.46
C VAL A 94 -0.07 51.81 6.23
N ASP A 95 1.04 52.52 5.93
CA ASP A 95 1.15 53.26 4.67
C ASP A 95 1.07 52.31 3.47
N ILE A 96 0.10 52.55 2.60
CA ILE A 96 -0.15 51.75 1.39
C ILE A 96 1.09 51.70 0.47
N LYS A 97 1.99 52.69 0.52
CA LYS A 97 3.25 52.62 -0.22
C LYS A 97 4.09 51.42 0.20
N ALA A 98 4.16 51.11 1.50
CA ALA A 98 4.88 49.94 2.00
C ALA A 98 4.19 48.62 1.61
N LEU A 99 2.87 48.65 1.41
CA LEU A 99 2.09 47.49 0.94
C LEU A 99 2.11 47.29 -0.58
N SER A 100 2.41 48.35 -1.35
CA SER A 100 2.36 48.32 -2.83
C SER A 100 3.33 47.31 -3.47
N LYS A 101 4.40 46.91 -2.76
CA LYS A 101 5.33 45.85 -3.16
C LYS A 101 4.64 44.48 -3.23
N TYR A 102 3.71 44.22 -2.30
CA TYR A 102 2.95 42.97 -2.23
C TYR A 102 1.69 43.00 -3.11
N TRP A 103 1.17 44.20 -3.41
CA TRP A 103 0.04 44.40 -4.31
C TRP A 103 0.28 45.53 -5.31
N ARG A 104 0.69 45.15 -6.54
CA ARG A 104 1.06 46.09 -7.62
C ARG A 104 0.02 47.17 -7.96
N ASN A 105 -1.26 46.92 -7.71
CA ASN A 105 -2.36 47.82 -8.04
C ASN A 105 -2.99 48.51 -6.82
N LEU A 106 -2.43 48.32 -5.61
CA LEU A 106 -2.93 48.95 -4.40
C LEU A 106 -2.47 50.41 -4.34
N LYS A 107 -3.42 51.33 -4.18
CA LYS A 107 -3.18 52.78 -4.20
C LYS A 107 -3.89 53.44 -3.03
N VAL A 108 -3.29 54.50 -2.52
CA VAL A 108 -3.94 55.40 -1.56
C VAL A 108 -5.13 56.06 -2.26
N ALA A 109 -6.33 55.79 -1.76
CA ALA A 109 -7.53 56.51 -2.16
C ALA A 109 -7.68 57.81 -1.37
N HIS A 110 -7.48 57.76 -0.05
CA HIS A 110 -7.60 58.92 0.85
C HIS A 110 -6.82 58.68 2.14
N ILE A 111 -6.31 59.74 2.80
CA ILE A 111 -5.71 59.65 4.13
C ILE A 111 -6.57 60.49 5.07
N LYS A 112 -7.01 59.90 6.18
CA LYS A 112 -7.78 60.62 7.21
C LYS A 112 -7.08 60.53 8.56
N SER A 113 -7.27 61.54 9.40
CA SER A 113 -6.87 61.47 10.80
C SER A 113 -7.95 60.73 11.60
N VAL A 114 -7.55 59.77 12.43
CA VAL A 114 -8.45 59.01 13.31
C VAL A 114 -7.91 58.99 14.72
N GLN A 115 -8.81 59.00 15.70
CA GLN A 115 -8.45 58.64 17.07
C GLN A 115 -8.39 57.12 17.16
N THR A 116 -7.29 56.62 17.70
CA THR A 116 -7.10 55.20 17.97
C THR A 116 -7.41 54.89 19.43
N GLU A 117 -7.76 53.64 19.71
CA GLU A 117 -8.00 53.12 21.05
C GLU A 117 -7.16 51.85 21.28
N THR A 118 -6.83 51.54 22.53
CA THR A 118 -6.16 50.27 22.85
C THR A 118 -7.18 49.15 23.01
N LEU A 119 -6.78 47.92 22.67
CA LEU A 119 -7.67 46.76 22.87
C LEU A 119 -7.90 46.51 24.37
N GLU A 120 -6.93 46.83 25.21
CA GLU A 120 -7.03 46.75 26.68
C GLU A 120 -8.17 47.61 27.24
N ASN A 121 -8.26 48.88 26.80
CA ASN A 121 -9.33 49.80 27.22
C ASN A 121 -10.70 49.36 26.69
N LEU A 122 -10.73 48.86 25.46
CA LEU A 122 -11.97 48.37 24.86
C LEU A 122 -12.53 47.19 25.65
N LEU A 123 -11.67 46.27 26.07
CA LEU A 123 -12.04 45.13 26.91
C LEU A 123 -12.44 45.51 28.35
N ASP A 124 -12.04 46.68 28.85
CA ASP A 124 -12.51 47.21 30.14
C ASP A 124 -13.88 47.89 30.03
N SER A 125 -14.16 48.50 28.88
CA SER A 125 -15.43 49.21 28.66
C SER A 125 -16.57 48.30 28.23
N ILE A 126 -16.26 47.11 27.71
CA ILE A 126 -17.25 46.15 27.19
C ILE A 126 -17.10 44.82 27.91
N GLU A 127 -18.16 44.40 28.59
CA GLU A 127 -18.23 43.09 29.23
C GLU A 127 -18.32 42.00 28.15
N VAL A 128 -17.16 41.46 27.76
CA VAL A 128 -17.04 40.29 26.90
C VAL A 128 -16.21 39.26 27.64
N THR A 129 -16.61 37.99 27.61
CA THR A 129 -15.75 36.87 27.99
C THR A 129 -15.17 36.26 26.73
N ALA A 130 -13.85 36.17 26.64
CA ALA A 130 -13.17 35.70 25.45
C ALA A 130 -11.78 35.18 25.79
N ASN A 131 -11.43 34.06 25.16
CA ASN A 131 -10.12 33.43 25.24
C ASN A 131 -9.49 33.22 23.84
N TRP A 132 -10.18 33.61 22.78
CA TRP A 132 -9.65 33.63 21.41
C TRP A 132 -9.59 35.07 20.90
N LEU A 133 -8.46 35.43 20.30
CA LEU A 133 -8.26 36.72 19.64
C LEU A 133 -7.89 36.48 18.19
N CYS A 134 -8.63 37.11 17.29
CA CYS A 134 -8.42 36.98 15.86
C CYS A 134 -8.20 38.35 15.23
N ILE A 135 -7.03 38.56 14.64
CA ILE A 135 -6.60 39.84 14.06
C ILE A 135 -6.41 39.67 12.55
N ASP A 136 -7.29 40.29 11.78
CA ASP A 136 -7.38 40.18 10.33
C ASP A 136 -7.18 41.55 9.66
N CYS A 137 -6.17 42.28 10.12
CA CYS A 137 -5.75 43.57 9.57
C CYS A 137 -4.29 43.84 9.92
N PHE A 138 -3.67 44.80 9.21
CA PHE A 138 -2.30 45.23 9.47
C PHE A 138 -2.23 46.57 10.21
N PRO A 139 -1.25 46.78 11.11
CA PRO A 139 -0.30 45.78 11.62
C PRO A 139 -0.89 45.00 12.81
N ALA A 140 -0.74 43.67 12.83
CA ALA A 140 -1.29 42.85 13.90
C ALA A 140 -0.59 43.09 15.25
N MET A 141 0.72 43.39 15.24
CA MET A 141 1.47 43.59 16.48
C MET A 141 1.06 44.83 17.26
N GLU A 142 0.66 45.92 16.61
CA GLU A 142 0.19 47.10 17.35
C GLU A 142 -1.07 46.78 18.16
N ILE A 143 -1.94 45.92 17.63
CA ILE A 143 -3.16 45.49 18.33
C ILE A 143 -2.80 44.56 19.49
N ILE A 144 -1.84 43.66 19.31
CA ILE A 144 -1.35 42.75 20.35
C ILE A 144 -0.66 43.53 21.47
N GLU A 145 0.20 44.50 21.15
CA GLU A 145 0.84 45.38 22.14
C GLU A 145 -0.19 46.21 22.92
N GLY A 146 -1.24 46.66 22.25
CA GLY A 146 -2.37 47.38 22.86
C GLY A 146 -3.22 46.55 23.82
N LEU A 147 -2.96 45.25 24.00
CA LEU A 147 -3.58 44.44 25.05
C LEU A 147 -2.92 44.60 26.41
N GLY A 148 -1.66 45.04 26.45
CA GLY A 148 -0.89 45.22 27.67
C GLY A 148 -0.97 44.00 28.60
N SER A 149 -1.50 44.22 29.80
CA SER A 149 -1.58 43.19 30.84
C SER A 149 -2.59 42.07 30.53
N LYS A 150 -3.54 42.31 29.62
CA LYS A 150 -4.60 41.37 29.25
C LYS A 150 -4.22 40.36 28.18
N LEU A 151 -3.01 40.41 27.62
CA LEU A 151 -2.54 39.44 26.62
C LEU A 151 -2.71 37.99 27.12
N ASN A 152 -2.42 37.78 28.41
CA ASN A 152 -2.48 36.48 29.07
C ASN A 152 -3.88 35.89 29.23
N ARG A 153 -4.94 36.66 28.92
CA ARG A 153 -6.32 36.20 28.92
C ARG A 153 -6.64 35.28 27.74
N PHE A 154 -5.86 35.37 26.66
CA PHE A 154 -6.10 34.61 25.45
C PHE A 154 -5.32 33.30 25.45
N ASP A 155 -6.00 32.23 25.07
CA ASP A 155 -5.44 30.90 24.84
C ASP A 155 -4.99 30.75 23.38
N VAL A 156 -5.72 31.39 22.46
CA VAL A 156 -5.47 31.33 21.00
C VAL A 156 -5.41 32.74 20.44
N ILE A 157 -4.38 33.00 19.62
CA ILE A 157 -4.24 34.25 18.86
C ILE A 157 -4.04 33.92 17.39
N THR A 158 -4.85 34.49 16.50
CA THR A 158 -4.58 34.49 15.06
C THR A 158 -4.15 35.88 14.60
N ALA A 159 -3.09 35.97 13.80
CA ALA A 159 -2.53 37.24 13.36
C ALA A 159 -2.25 37.22 11.86
N ARG A 160 -2.85 38.16 11.12
CA ARG A 160 -2.54 38.41 9.71
C ARG A 160 -1.19 39.10 9.59
N VAL A 161 -0.25 38.49 8.87
CA VAL A 161 1.15 38.92 8.75
C VAL A 161 1.64 38.90 7.31
N ILE A 162 2.70 39.66 7.05
CA ILE A 162 3.53 39.59 5.86
C ILE A 162 4.64 38.58 6.11
N ILE A 163 4.85 37.66 5.17
CA ILE A 163 5.86 36.58 5.29
C ILE A 163 7.28 37.11 5.07
N ASP A 164 7.43 38.15 4.23
CA ASP A 164 8.72 38.80 3.95
C ASP A 164 9.24 39.57 5.18
N ASP A 165 10.47 39.26 5.60
CA ASP A 165 11.17 39.89 6.73
C ASP A 165 12.14 41.00 6.25
N ALA A 166 11.97 41.51 5.04
CA ALA A 166 12.81 42.58 4.51
C ALA A 166 12.76 43.85 5.38
N LYS A 167 13.87 44.59 5.43
CA LYS A 167 14.00 45.81 6.26
C LYS A 167 13.02 46.93 5.89
N ASP A 168 12.45 46.88 4.68
CA ASP A 168 11.45 47.82 4.18
C ASP A 168 10.01 47.38 4.46
N ALA A 169 9.79 46.23 5.10
CA ALA A 169 8.47 45.78 5.52
C ALA A 169 7.86 46.72 6.59
N PRO A 170 6.52 46.88 6.61
CA PRO A 170 5.87 47.67 7.64
C PRO A 170 6.14 47.12 9.04
N LEU A 171 6.52 48.00 9.97
CA LEU A 171 6.76 47.66 11.37
C LEU A 171 5.51 47.04 12.00
N GLY A 172 5.70 45.94 12.73
CA GLY A 172 4.63 45.21 13.41
C GLY A 172 3.70 44.40 12.51
N ALA A 173 4.03 44.29 11.21
CA ALA A 173 3.23 43.53 10.25
C ALA A 173 3.87 42.20 9.83
N THR A 174 5.12 41.92 10.21
CA THR A 174 5.84 40.74 9.72
C THR A 174 5.61 39.49 10.56
N LYS A 175 5.81 38.33 9.94
CA LYS A 175 5.78 37.02 10.61
C LYS A 175 6.80 36.95 11.74
N LYS A 176 8.04 37.39 11.47
CA LYS A 176 9.13 37.34 12.44
C LYS A 176 8.82 38.15 13.70
N GLU A 177 8.35 39.39 13.55
CA GLU A 177 7.97 40.24 14.69
C GLU A 177 6.87 39.59 15.53
N CYS A 178 5.85 39.00 14.90
CA CYS A 178 4.77 38.30 15.63
C CYS A 178 5.30 37.12 16.44
N ILE A 179 6.14 36.28 15.86
CA ILE A 179 6.69 35.11 16.55
C ILE A 179 7.62 35.54 17.69
N GLU A 180 8.54 36.48 17.44
CA GLU A 180 9.52 36.94 18.44
C GLU A 180 8.84 37.63 19.64
N SER A 181 7.75 38.36 19.43
CA SER A 181 7.02 39.04 20.52
C SER A 181 6.08 38.12 21.30
N LEU A 182 5.44 37.14 20.65
CA LEU A 182 4.49 36.24 21.32
C LEU A 182 5.16 35.07 22.03
N THR A 183 6.32 34.60 21.54
CA THR A 183 7.04 33.45 22.13
C THR A 183 7.39 33.65 23.63
N PRO A 184 7.91 34.81 24.08
CA PRO A 184 8.20 35.05 25.50
C PRO A 184 6.97 35.00 26.42
N HIS A 185 5.77 35.16 25.86
CA HIS A 185 4.50 35.11 26.59
C HIS A 185 3.88 33.70 26.64
N GLY A 186 4.60 32.70 26.15
CA GLY A 186 4.20 31.29 26.15
C GLY A 186 3.37 30.87 24.94
N PHE A 187 3.19 31.73 23.94
CA PHE A 187 2.48 31.40 22.72
C PHE A 187 3.40 30.66 21.74
N VAL A 188 2.96 29.49 21.29
CA VAL A 188 3.64 28.70 20.27
C VAL A 188 2.90 28.86 18.94
N CYS A 189 3.62 29.20 17.87
CA CYS A 189 3.05 29.21 16.52
C CYS A 189 2.87 27.76 16.04
N ILE A 190 1.62 27.33 15.92
CA ILE A 190 1.25 25.95 15.59
C ILE A 190 0.83 25.79 14.12
N ALA A 191 0.47 26.89 13.46
CA ALA A 191 0.13 26.88 12.04
C ALA A 191 0.43 28.21 11.36
N ILE A 192 0.71 28.13 10.07
CA ILE A 192 0.88 29.26 9.15
C ILE A 192 -0.03 28.96 7.95
N GLU A 193 -0.91 29.90 7.62
CA GLU A 193 -1.91 29.74 6.57
C GLU A 193 -1.75 30.83 5.52
N ASP A 194 -1.31 30.47 4.31
CA ASP A 194 -1.13 31.42 3.22
C ASP A 194 -2.49 31.96 2.73
N GLU A 195 -2.57 33.27 2.47
CA GLU A 195 -3.71 33.88 1.80
C GLU A 195 -3.60 33.77 0.27
N THR A 196 -4.61 34.30 -0.45
CA THR A 196 -4.57 34.40 -1.92
C THR A 196 -3.31 35.14 -2.42
N ASN A 197 -2.74 36.02 -1.61
CA ASN A 197 -1.41 36.57 -1.85
C ASN A 197 -0.38 35.71 -1.10
N PRO A 198 0.57 35.05 -1.79
CA PRO A 198 1.54 34.16 -1.17
C PRO A 198 2.56 34.87 -0.26
N ASN A 199 2.57 36.20 -0.23
CA ASN A 199 3.41 36.98 0.70
C ASN A 199 2.69 37.31 2.00
N ILE A 200 1.45 36.84 2.17
CA ILE A 200 0.59 37.14 3.31
C ILE A 200 0.09 35.83 3.88
N ALA A 201 0.15 35.71 5.19
CA ALA A 201 -0.36 34.55 5.89
C ALA A 201 -1.12 34.96 7.15
N THR A 202 -1.95 34.07 7.66
CA THR A 202 -2.44 34.09 9.04
C THR A 202 -1.62 33.12 9.86
N LEU A 203 -0.98 33.61 10.92
CA LEU A 203 -0.34 32.78 11.94
C LEU A 203 -1.39 32.37 12.97
N VAL A 204 -1.31 31.13 13.44
CA VAL A 204 -2.14 30.61 14.54
C VAL A 204 -1.24 30.27 15.71
N PHE A 205 -1.46 30.95 16.83
CA PHE A 205 -0.74 30.74 18.07
C PHE A 205 -1.64 30.08 19.11
N ASN A 206 -1.09 29.15 19.88
CA ASN A 206 -1.75 28.58 21.04
C ASN A 206 -0.80 28.63 22.24
N ARG A 207 -1.29 29.16 23.36
CA ARG A 207 -0.52 29.34 24.60
C ARG A 207 -0.43 28.08 25.46
N LYS A 208 -1.46 27.23 25.37
CA LYS A 208 -1.62 25.98 26.14
C LYS A 208 -1.21 24.74 25.35
N PHE A 209 -0.62 24.93 24.17
CA PHE A 209 -0.25 23.80 23.32
C PHE A 209 0.75 22.89 24.01
N ASN A 210 1.77 23.44 24.68
CA ASN A 210 2.75 22.63 25.39
C ASN A 210 2.19 22.01 26.68
N GLU A 211 1.38 22.73 27.46
CA GLU A 211 0.73 22.18 28.68
C GLU A 211 -0.25 21.04 28.33
N LYS A 212 -1.02 21.17 27.24
CA LYS A 212 -1.90 20.09 26.77
C LYS A 212 -1.20 19.01 25.98
N ALA A 213 -0.09 19.32 25.30
CA ALA A 213 0.76 18.31 24.70
C ALA A 213 1.44 17.48 25.79
N GLU A 214 1.83 18.09 26.91
CA GLU A 214 2.33 17.44 28.13
C GLU A 214 1.23 16.71 28.91
N ASP A 215 -0.01 17.22 29.01
CA ASP A 215 -1.15 16.48 29.59
C ASP A 215 -1.59 15.32 28.66
N MET A 216 -1.54 15.50 27.33
CA MET A 216 -1.75 14.42 26.37
C MET A 216 -0.58 13.45 26.40
N GLU A 217 0.67 13.91 26.56
CA GLU A 217 1.85 13.08 26.77
C GLU A 217 1.73 12.34 28.09
N GLU A 218 1.35 12.95 29.21
CA GLU A 218 1.14 12.29 30.51
C GLU A 218 -0.05 11.33 30.46
N SER A 219 -1.11 11.65 29.73
CA SER A 219 -2.24 10.74 29.46
C SER A 219 -1.85 9.59 28.51
N LEU A 220 -0.92 9.83 27.57
CA LEU A 220 -0.35 8.81 26.66
C LEU A 220 0.77 8.00 27.32
N ILE A 221 1.51 8.57 28.28
CA ILE A 221 2.58 7.98 29.10
C ILE A 221 1.93 7.19 30.24
N SER A 222 0.76 7.60 30.73
CA SER A 222 -0.14 6.81 31.58
C SER A 222 -0.74 5.61 30.85
N ASN A 223 -0.73 5.59 29.51
CA ASN A 223 -1.02 4.36 28.79
C ASN A 223 0.22 3.46 28.84
N ASP A 224 0.06 2.30 29.49
CA ASP A 224 0.97 1.14 29.52
C ASP A 224 1.66 0.88 28.16
N VAL A 225 1.01 1.28 27.08
CA VAL A 225 1.44 1.17 25.68
C VAL A 225 2.72 1.97 25.38
N TYR A 226 2.89 3.21 25.86
CA TYR A 226 4.08 4.03 25.53
C TYR A 226 5.33 3.57 26.26
N GLN A 227 5.23 3.26 27.56
CA GLN A 227 6.36 2.67 28.30
C GLN A 227 6.73 1.30 27.75
N THR A 228 5.73 0.50 27.32
CA THR A 228 5.99 -0.78 26.66
C THR A 228 6.64 -0.60 25.30
N LEU A 229 6.28 0.43 24.54
CA LEU A 229 6.86 0.72 23.22
C LEU A 229 8.30 1.23 23.33
N ASP A 230 8.60 2.15 24.25
CA ASP A 230 9.96 2.66 24.47
C ASP A 230 10.89 1.56 25.01
N ALA A 231 10.39 0.72 25.94
CA ALA A 231 11.12 -0.45 26.42
C ALA A 231 11.37 -1.49 25.31
N LYS A 232 10.39 -1.71 24.42
CA LYS A 232 10.54 -2.59 23.25
C LYS A 232 11.47 -2.01 22.20
N LEU A 233 11.48 -0.68 22.02
CA LEU A 233 12.37 0.00 21.08
C LEU A 233 13.82 -0.10 21.55
N LYS A 234 14.11 0.18 22.83
CA LYS A 234 15.44 -0.05 23.42
C LYS A 234 15.89 -1.50 23.34
N SER A 235 15.00 -2.45 23.68
CA SER A 235 15.30 -3.88 23.56
C SER A 235 15.54 -4.31 22.11
N SER A 236 14.86 -3.68 21.15
CA SER A 236 15.08 -3.88 19.72
C SER A 236 16.44 -3.35 19.27
N GLU A 237 16.82 -2.14 19.71
CA GLU A 237 18.12 -1.53 19.39
C GLU A 237 19.30 -2.34 19.96
N GLU A 238 19.16 -2.84 21.19
CA GLU A 238 20.14 -3.75 21.81
C GLU A 238 20.24 -5.08 21.05
N ARG A 239 19.12 -5.63 20.58
CA ARG A 239 19.13 -6.86 19.76
C ARG A 239 19.73 -6.67 18.38
N VAL A 240 19.54 -5.51 17.74
CA VAL A 240 20.18 -5.19 16.45
C VAL A 240 21.69 -5.11 16.62
N THR A 241 22.17 -4.56 17.73
CA THR A 241 23.61 -4.53 18.03
C THR A 241 24.17 -5.92 18.37
N GLU A 242 23.42 -6.77 19.09
CA GLU A 242 23.82 -8.17 19.30
C GLU A 242 23.86 -8.97 17.98
N LEU A 243 22.86 -8.83 17.12
CA LEU A 243 22.81 -9.52 15.82
C LEU A 243 23.97 -9.09 14.93
N SER A 244 24.32 -7.81 14.88
CA SER A 244 25.48 -7.33 14.14
C SER A 244 26.80 -7.94 14.65
N ASN A 245 26.93 -8.11 15.97
CA ASN A 245 28.12 -8.77 16.56
C ASN A 245 28.16 -10.27 16.25
N ILE A 246 27.00 -10.95 16.21
CA ILE A 246 26.89 -12.36 15.83
C ILE A 246 27.23 -12.55 14.35
N GLU A 247 26.75 -11.68 13.48
CA GLU A 247 27.05 -11.69 12.04
C GLU A 247 28.55 -11.59 11.79
N SER A 248 29.23 -10.64 12.46
CA SER A 248 30.70 -10.50 12.39
C SER A 248 31.45 -11.76 12.87
N LYS A 249 30.94 -12.44 13.91
CA LYS A 249 31.51 -13.72 14.39
C LYS A 249 31.28 -14.87 13.40
N LEU A 250 30.13 -14.91 12.75
CA LEU A 250 29.81 -15.90 11.71
C LEU A 250 30.68 -15.70 10.47
N GLU A 251 30.87 -14.46 10.00
CA GLU A 251 31.75 -14.15 8.87
C GLU A 251 33.19 -14.61 9.13
N THR A 252 33.70 -14.38 10.35
CA THR A 252 35.04 -14.83 10.72
C THR A 252 35.15 -16.36 10.84
N GLN A 253 34.11 -17.05 11.32
CA GLN A 253 34.07 -18.52 11.31
C GLN A 253 33.98 -19.10 9.89
N VAL A 254 33.19 -18.50 9.00
CA VAL A 254 33.09 -18.91 7.59
C VAL A 254 34.45 -18.79 6.91
N ALA A 255 35.16 -17.67 7.09
CA ALA A 255 36.49 -17.48 6.53
C ALA A 255 37.52 -18.51 7.07
N SER A 256 37.42 -18.86 8.36
CA SER A 256 38.23 -19.92 8.97
C SER A 256 37.95 -21.30 8.35
N LEU A 257 36.67 -21.65 8.15
CA LEU A 257 36.25 -22.91 7.54
C LEU A 257 36.67 -23.01 6.08
N GLU A 258 36.57 -21.91 5.31
CA GLU A 258 37.05 -21.85 3.93
C GLU A 258 38.55 -22.13 3.84
N SER A 259 39.34 -21.51 4.73
CA SER A 259 40.79 -21.76 4.82
C SER A 259 41.11 -23.23 5.16
N LEU A 260 40.35 -23.83 6.08
CA LEU A 260 40.53 -25.24 6.44
C LEU A 260 40.17 -26.17 5.28
N ASN A 261 39.09 -25.88 4.55
CA ASN A 261 38.67 -26.64 3.38
C ASN A 261 39.71 -26.60 2.25
N GLU A 262 40.35 -25.45 2.05
CA GLU A 262 41.44 -25.31 1.09
C GLU A 262 42.67 -26.13 1.49
N LYS A 263 43.02 -26.15 2.78
CA LYS A 263 44.08 -27.03 3.31
C LYS A 263 43.76 -28.51 3.09
N LEU A 264 42.57 -28.96 3.44
CA LEU A 264 42.15 -30.36 3.23
C LEU A 264 42.18 -30.75 1.75
N ARG A 265 41.75 -29.87 0.84
CA ARG A 265 41.83 -30.11 -0.61
C ARG A 265 43.27 -30.30 -1.07
N ASN A 266 44.18 -29.45 -0.61
CA ASN A 266 45.60 -29.56 -0.94
C ASN A 266 46.22 -30.85 -0.39
N GLU A 267 45.79 -31.28 0.79
CA GLU A 267 46.23 -32.54 1.40
C GLU A 267 45.71 -33.75 0.62
N CYS A 268 44.43 -33.74 0.22
CA CYS A 268 43.85 -34.78 -0.65
C CYS A 268 44.60 -34.89 -1.98
N LEU A 269 44.91 -33.76 -2.63
CA LEU A 269 45.73 -33.73 -3.87
C LEU A 269 47.14 -34.29 -3.66
N SER A 270 47.74 -34.05 -2.49
CA SER A 270 49.05 -34.60 -2.11
C SER A 270 48.99 -36.12 -1.94
N ILE A 271 47.94 -36.62 -1.28
CA ILE A 271 47.70 -38.05 -1.08
C ILE A 271 47.45 -38.75 -2.42
N GLU A 272 46.63 -38.17 -3.31
CA GLU A 272 46.40 -38.71 -4.66
C GLU A 272 47.69 -38.84 -5.47
N LYS A 273 48.57 -37.83 -5.40
CA LYS A 273 49.90 -37.90 -6.05
C LYS A 273 50.77 -39.01 -5.47
N LYS A 274 50.77 -39.19 -4.15
CA LYS A 274 51.51 -40.29 -3.50
C LYS A 274 50.94 -41.65 -3.89
N LEU A 275 49.62 -41.77 -4.00
CA LEU A 275 48.94 -42.99 -4.44
C LEU A 275 49.35 -43.36 -5.88
N MET A 276 49.30 -42.40 -6.81
CA MET A 276 49.74 -42.62 -8.20
C MET A 276 51.21 -43.04 -8.30
N ALA A 277 52.08 -42.46 -7.47
CA ALA A 277 53.49 -42.84 -7.42
C ALA A 277 53.69 -44.26 -6.88
N ALA A 278 52.93 -44.64 -5.83
CA ALA A 278 52.97 -45.98 -5.27
C ALA A 278 52.45 -47.03 -6.27
N GLU A 279 51.36 -46.75 -6.99
CA GLU A 279 50.83 -47.60 -8.06
C GLU A 279 51.86 -47.81 -9.17
N SER A 280 52.55 -46.75 -9.59
CA SER A 280 53.62 -46.84 -10.60
C SER A 280 54.81 -47.69 -10.13
N ASN A 281 55.20 -47.58 -8.85
CA ASN A 281 56.28 -48.39 -8.27
C ASN A 281 55.87 -49.86 -8.18
N LEU A 282 54.62 -50.14 -7.81
CA LEU A 282 54.10 -51.51 -7.71
C LEU A 282 54.09 -52.20 -9.09
N ILE A 283 53.73 -51.47 -10.14
CA ILE A 283 53.81 -51.96 -11.53
C ILE A 283 55.27 -52.28 -11.89
N ALA A 284 56.21 -51.41 -11.56
CA ALA A 284 57.63 -51.62 -11.85
C ALA A 284 58.22 -52.82 -11.07
N GLU A 285 57.86 -53.00 -9.79
CA GLU A 285 58.26 -54.18 -9.01
C GLU A 285 57.67 -55.47 -9.58
N ASN A 286 56.41 -55.44 -10.02
CA ASN A 286 55.77 -56.60 -10.63
C ASN A 286 56.43 -57.00 -11.96
N ASP A 287 56.83 -56.02 -12.78
CA ASP A 287 57.61 -56.27 -14.01
C ASP A 287 59.01 -56.83 -13.71
N SER A 288 59.67 -56.34 -12.66
CA SER A 288 60.96 -56.86 -12.19
C SER A 288 60.84 -58.30 -11.68
N SER A 289 59.81 -58.59 -10.90
CA SER A 289 59.49 -59.94 -10.41
C SER A 289 59.20 -60.92 -11.56
N ASN A 290 58.45 -60.49 -12.59
CA ASN A 290 58.22 -61.28 -13.79
C ASN A 290 59.50 -61.57 -14.58
N ASN A 291 60.43 -60.61 -14.66
CA ASN A 291 61.74 -60.82 -15.29
C ASN A 291 62.62 -61.79 -14.50
N LEU A 292 62.69 -61.65 -13.17
CA LEU A 292 63.39 -62.60 -12.29
C LEU A 292 62.81 -64.01 -12.38
N THR A 293 61.50 -64.13 -12.59
CA THR A 293 60.82 -65.41 -12.79
C THR A 293 61.25 -66.07 -14.10
N LYS A 294 61.36 -65.30 -15.20
CA LYS A 294 61.92 -65.78 -16.48
C LYS A 294 63.39 -66.18 -16.37
N GLU A 295 64.19 -65.40 -15.65
CA GLU A 295 65.61 -65.68 -15.44
C GLU A 295 65.81 -66.95 -14.59
N LYS A 296 64.95 -67.16 -13.58
CA LYS A 296 64.88 -68.41 -12.80
C LYS A 296 64.51 -69.60 -13.68
N GLU A 297 63.55 -69.48 -14.60
CA GLU A 297 63.21 -70.56 -15.55
C GLU A 297 64.36 -70.87 -16.51
N GLN A 298 65.10 -69.86 -16.97
CA GLN A 298 66.30 -70.03 -17.78
C GLN A 298 67.42 -70.73 -17.00
N LEU A 299 67.65 -70.36 -15.74
CA LEU A 299 68.63 -71.02 -14.87
C LEU A 299 68.23 -72.45 -14.51
N ILE A 300 66.94 -72.75 -14.31
CA ILE A 300 66.45 -74.13 -14.12
C ILE A 300 66.70 -74.96 -15.38
N THR A 301 66.49 -74.37 -16.56
CA THR A 301 66.78 -75.03 -17.85
C THR A 301 68.27 -75.28 -18.02
N ALA A 302 69.12 -74.29 -17.70
CA ALA A 302 70.58 -74.42 -17.73
C ALA A 302 71.11 -75.43 -16.70
N LEU A 303 70.53 -75.47 -15.50
CA LEU A 303 70.86 -76.46 -14.46
C LEU A 303 70.50 -77.88 -14.90
N ASN A 304 69.38 -78.06 -15.60
CA ASN A 304 68.99 -79.37 -16.14
C ASN A 304 69.91 -79.82 -17.29
N ILE A 305 70.39 -78.89 -18.11
CA ILE A 305 71.42 -79.15 -19.14
C ILE A 305 72.76 -79.51 -18.47
N ALA A 306 73.21 -78.74 -17.47
CA ALA A 306 74.45 -79.02 -16.73
C ALA A 306 74.39 -80.34 -15.93
N LYS A 307 73.21 -80.71 -15.39
CA LYS A 307 73.00 -82.03 -14.78
C LYS A 307 73.07 -83.17 -15.80
N ALA A 308 72.68 -82.93 -17.06
CA ALA A 308 72.82 -83.90 -18.14
C ALA A 308 74.29 -84.04 -18.64
N GLU A 309 75.14 -83.04 -18.41
CA GLU A 309 76.58 -83.07 -18.73
C GLU A 309 77.48 -83.67 -17.61
N ILE A 310 76.96 -83.83 -16.38
CA ILE A 310 77.68 -84.45 -15.25
C ILE A 310 77.56 -85.99 -15.24
N GLU A 311 76.57 -86.56 -15.92
CA GLU A 311 76.37 -88.02 -16.02
C GLU A 311 77.46 -88.77 -16.82
N PRO A 312 78.05 -88.23 -17.90
CA PRO A 312 79.13 -88.93 -18.61
C PRO A 312 80.51 -88.83 -17.93
N LEU A 313 80.71 -87.88 -16.98
CA LEU A 313 82.00 -87.68 -16.28
C LEU A 313 82.10 -88.41 -14.93
N LYS A 314 80.99 -88.91 -14.39
CA LYS A 314 80.98 -89.85 -13.25
C LYS A 314 81.24 -91.31 -13.64
N ALA A 315 81.23 -91.62 -14.94
CA ALA A 315 81.54 -92.95 -15.46
C ALA A 315 83.02 -93.19 -15.80
N GLN A 316 83.93 -92.25 -15.46
CA GLN A 316 85.36 -92.35 -15.76
C GLN A 316 86.27 -92.10 -14.55
N LEU A 317 85.73 -92.19 -13.33
CA LEU A 317 86.48 -92.07 -12.07
C LEU A 317 86.04 -93.14 -11.05
N SER A 318 85.88 -94.38 -11.53
CA SER A 318 85.57 -95.58 -10.73
C SER A 318 86.46 -96.73 -11.19
N GLU A 319 87.77 -96.50 -11.24
CA GLU A 319 88.79 -97.55 -11.32
C GLU A 319 90.00 -97.00 -10.54
N THR A 320 90.53 -97.80 -9.60
CA THR A 320 91.46 -97.44 -8.52
C THR A 320 90.75 -96.86 -7.28
N HIS A 321 90.67 -97.51 -6.12
CA HIS A 321 91.54 -98.50 -5.51
C HIS A 321 90.77 -99.24 -4.40
N LYS A 322 90.81 -100.58 -4.38
CA LYS A 322 90.55 -101.40 -3.19
C LYS A 322 91.37 -102.68 -3.29
N VAL A 323 91.80 -103.16 -2.11
CA VAL A 323 92.45 -104.45 -1.80
C VAL A 323 93.98 -104.37 -1.85
N ILE A 324 94.80 -104.81 -0.88
CA ILE A 324 94.70 -105.26 0.53
C ILE A 324 96.16 -105.50 0.97
N ASP A 325 96.41 -105.48 2.27
CA ASP A 325 97.63 -105.87 3.00
C ASP A 325 98.29 -107.21 2.59
N ALA A 326 99.62 -107.30 2.73
CA ALA A 326 100.34 -108.42 3.40
C ALA A 326 101.89 -108.34 3.31
N SER A 327 102.57 -108.71 4.42
CA SER A 327 103.94 -109.28 4.54
C SER A 327 105.15 -108.36 4.25
N ALA A 328 106.33 -108.41 4.89
CA ALA A 328 106.96 -109.29 5.89
C ALA A 328 108.26 -108.57 6.41
N ILE A 329 108.60 -108.68 7.71
CA ILE A 329 109.80 -109.35 8.32
C ILE A 329 111.16 -108.79 7.81
N GLU A 330 112.03 -108.18 8.63
CA GLU A 330 113.01 -108.77 9.58
C GLU A 330 113.76 -107.58 10.26
N VAL A 331 113.97 -107.45 11.58
CA VAL A 331 115.05 -108.08 12.37
C VAL A 331 114.81 -107.84 13.88
N ASN A 332 114.96 -108.94 14.62
CA ASN A 332 115.10 -109.15 16.07
C ASN A 332 116.21 -108.24 16.67
N SER A 333 116.18 -107.68 17.90
CA SER A 333 115.94 -108.33 19.19
C SER A 333 116.13 -107.29 20.31
N LEU A 334 115.43 -107.50 21.44
CA LEU A 334 115.46 -106.72 22.70
C LEU A 334 114.57 -105.45 22.62
N THR A 335 113.57 -105.22 23.45
CA THR A 335 113.50 -105.53 24.89
C THR A 335 112.07 -105.32 25.38
N THR A 336 111.47 -106.37 25.92
CA THR A 336 110.24 -106.41 26.72
C THR A 336 110.35 -105.51 27.96
N SER A 337 109.87 -104.26 27.86
CA SER A 337 109.49 -103.42 29.01
C SER A 337 108.64 -102.19 28.63
N ASN A 338 108.05 -102.12 27.42
CA ASN A 338 107.37 -100.93 26.89
C ASN A 338 105.90 -101.15 26.45
N ASP A 339 105.38 -102.38 26.55
CA ASP A 339 104.07 -102.78 25.99
C ASP A 339 102.85 -102.39 26.84
N GLU A 340 103.00 -102.03 28.11
CA GLU A 340 101.87 -101.58 28.94
C GLU A 340 101.53 -100.09 28.80
N LEU A 341 102.49 -99.24 28.41
CA LEU A 341 102.26 -97.81 28.20
C LEU A 341 101.61 -97.50 26.84
N GLN A 342 101.79 -98.33 25.82
CA GLN A 342 101.19 -98.11 24.49
C GLN A 342 99.68 -98.40 24.43
N LYS A 343 99.14 -99.29 25.28
CA LYS A 343 97.69 -99.55 25.36
C LYS A 343 96.90 -98.35 25.91
N VAL A 344 97.49 -97.58 26.83
CA VAL A 344 96.85 -96.38 27.40
C VAL A 344 96.85 -95.22 26.40
N VAL A 345 97.91 -95.07 25.61
CA VAL A 345 98.00 -94.02 24.57
C VAL A 345 97.03 -94.28 23.42
N ALA A 346 96.84 -95.54 22.99
CA ALA A 346 95.86 -95.87 21.94
C ALA A 346 94.40 -95.61 22.37
N ARG A 347 94.05 -95.93 23.63
CA ARG A 347 92.71 -95.65 24.17
C ARG A 347 92.43 -94.15 24.26
N LEU A 348 93.39 -93.36 24.75
CA LEU A 348 93.26 -91.91 24.83
C LEU A 348 93.22 -91.23 23.45
N THR A 349 93.84 -91.81 22.42
CA THR A 349 93.81 -91.26 21.06
C THR A 349 92.47 -91.53 20.37
N SER A 350 91.83 -92.68 20.64
CA SER A 350 90.46 -92.98 20.18
C SER A 350 89.42 -92.12 20.89
N GLU A 351 89.50 -91.99 22.22
CA GLU A 351 88.62 -91.10 23.00
C GLU A 351 88.78 -89.63 22.59
N LYS A 352 90.02 -89.19 22.28
CA LYS A 352 90.27 -87.85 21.76
C LYS A 352 89.66 -87.64 20.36
N GLY A 353 89.70 -88.64 19.48
CA GLY A 353 89.09 -88.58 18.15
C GLY A 353 87.57 -88.48 18.20
N GLU A 354 86.93 -89.28 19.06
CA GLU A 354 85.48 -89.22 19.28
C GLU A 354 85.07 -87.88 19.91
N LEU A 355 85.76 -87.42 20.96
CA LEU A 355 85.52 -86.11 21.59
C LEU A 355 85.72 -84.95 20.62
N GLN A 356 86.69 -85.03 19.70
CA GLN A 356 86.90 -84.00 18.67
C GLN A 356 85.73 -83.96 17.67
N SER A 357 85.14 -85.12 17.32
CA SER A 357 83.98 -85.18 16.44
C SER A 357 82.72 -84.59 17.13
N THR A 358 82.51 -84.93 18.40
CA THR A 358 81.39 -84.41 19.20
C THR A 358 81.53 -82.91 19.41
N LEU A 359 82.75 -82.42 19.68
CA LEU A 359 83.03 -80.99 19.81
C LEU A 359 82.75 -80.23 18.51
N ASN A 360 83.17 -80.77 17.35
CA ASN A 360 82.90 -80.14 16.06
C ASN A 360 81.40 -80.14 15.72
N GLN A 361 80.66 -81.17 16.11
CA GLN A 361 79.20 -81.21 15.96
C GLN A 361 78.51 -80.17 16.85
N SER A 362 78.91 -80.06 18.13
CA SER A 362 78.38 -79.03 19.03
C SER A 362 78.73 -77.60 18.58
N ILE A 363 79.90 -77.37 18.00
CA ILE A 363 80.26 -76.06 17.42
C ILE A 363 79.35 -75.75 16.22
N SER A 364 79.10 -76.72 15.34
CA SER A 364 78.18 -76.52 14.20
C SER A 364 76.73 -76.27 14.64
N GLU A 365 76.28 -76.92 15.70
CA GLU A 365 74.96 -76.65 16.31
C GLU A 365 74.93 -75.27 16.96
N GLN A 366 75.99 -74.86 17.65
CA GLN A 366 76.13 -73.53 18.24
C GLN A 366 76.11 -72.44 17.16
N ASP A 367 76.79 -72.62 16.03
CA ASP A 367 76.77 -71.67 14.91
C ASP A 367 75.38 -71.53 14.29
N LYS A 368 74.62 -72.64 14.19
CA LYS A 368 73.22 -72.61 13.74
C LYS A 368 72.31 -71.86 14.72
N HIS A 369 72.46 -72.11 16.02
CA HIS A 369 71.72 -71.39 17.04
C HIS A 369 72.06 -69.90 17.05
N GLN A 370 73.34 -69.54 16.87
CA GLN A 370 73.78 -68.15 16.79
C GLN A 370 73.19 -67.43 15.57
N ALA A 371 73.15 -68.08 14.41
CA ALA A 371 72.51 -67.52 13.22
C ALA A 371 71.00 -67.31 13.42
N MET A 372 70.33 -68.24 14.12
CA MET A 372 68.91 -68.14 14.42
C MET A 372 68.59 -67.03 15.43
N ILE A 373 69.45 -66.83 16.43
CA ILE A 373 69.34 -65.72 17.39
C ILE A 373 69.44 -64.38 16.66
N VAL A 374 70.43 -64.21 15.79
CA VAL A 374 70.61 -62.97 15.00
C VAL A 374 69.39 -62.70 14.11
N SER A 375 68.82 -63.73 13.49
CA SER A 375 67.60 -63.59 12.69
C SER A 375 66.39 -63.17 13.53
N LEU A 376 66.22 -63.75 14.73
CA LEU A 376 65.13 -63.40 15.64
C LEU A 376 65.29 -61.98 16.20
N GLU A 377 66.52 -61.56 16.51
CA GLU A 377 66.83 -60.20 16.94
C GLU A 377 66.46 -59.17 15.85
N SER A 378 66.71 -59.48 14.58
CA SER A 378 66.29 -58.64 13.45
C SER A 378 64.77 -58.52 13.35
N SER A 379 64.02 -59.62 13.45
CA SER A 379 62.55 -59.57 13.39
C SER A 379 61.93 -58.88 14.61
N VAL A 380 62.54 -58.99 15.79
CA VAL A 380 62.09 -58.26 16.98
C VAL A 380 62.34 -56.75 16.82
N ALA A 381 63.42 -56.35 16.15
CA ALA A 381 63.67 -54.95 15.85
C ALA A 381 62.61 -54.38 14.88
N GLU A 382 62.30 -55.09 13.80
CA GLU A 382 61.24 -54.70 12.85
C GLU A 382 59.87 -54.57 13.54
N LEU A 383 59.47 -55.56 14.35
CA LEU A 383 58.20 -55.52 15.07
C LEU A 383 58.11 -54.37 16.09
N ASN A 384 59.25 -53.96 16.66
CA ASN A 384 59.28 -52.80 17.56
C ASN A 384 59.12 -51.47 16.79
N ASP A 385 59.70 -51.36 15.61
CA ASP A 385 59.50 -50.19 14.73
C ASP A 385 58.06 -50.12 14.23
N ASP A 386 57.46 -51.24 13.80
CA ASP A 386 56.05 -51.30 13.41
C ASP A 386 55.12 -50.91 14.56
N LYS A 387 55.39 -51.43 15.77
CA LYS A 387 54.63 -51.08 16.98
C LYS A 387 54.73 -49.59 17.28
N LYS A 388 55.91 -48.99 17.08
CA LYS A 388 56.10 -47.55 17.26
C LYS A 388 55.28 -46.75 16.24
N GLY A 389 55.32 -47.13 14.96
CA GLY A 389 54.52 -46.49 13.91
C GLY A 389 53.01 -46.59 14.16
N LEU A 390 52.53 -47.75 14.60
CA LEU A 390 51.12 -47.94 14.99
C LEU A 390 50.74 -47.09 16.21
N THR A 391 51.64 -46.95 17.19
CA THR A 391 51.39 -46.11 18.38
C THR A 391 51.28 -44.64 18.01
N GLU A 392 52.12 -44.17 17.08
CA GLU A 392 52.06 -42.80 16.55
C GLU A 392 50.75 -42.55 15.79
N GLN A 393 50.28 -43.50 14.97
CA GLN A 393 48.98 -43.41 14.28
C GLN A 393 47.79 -43.38 15.24
N ILE A 394 47.80 -44.20 16.28
CA ILE A 394 46.73 -44.22 17.29
C ILE A 394 46.65 -42.87 18.01
N ASN A 395 47.79 -42.28 18.35
CA ASN A 395 47.82 -40.96 19.00
C ASN A 395 47.31 -39.86 18.07
N ALA A 396 47.69 -39.88 16.79
CA ALA A 396 47.20 -38.92 15.80
C ALA A 396 45.67 -39.01 15.62
N LEU A 397 45.13 -40.23 15.51
CA LEU A 397 43.68 -40.45 15.43
C LEU A 397 42.95 -40.03 16.72
N ALA A 398 43.57 -40.22 17.88
CA ALA A 398 42.99 -39.77 19.16
C ALA A 398 42.91 -38.24 19.24
N GLU A 399 43.92 -37.52 18.75
CA GLU A 399 43.90 -36.06 18.66
C GLU A 399 42.82 -35.56 17.69
N GLU A 400 42.70 -36.19 16.51
CA GLU A 400 41.67 -35.84 15.52
C GLU A 400 40.25 -36.05 16.09
N ASN A 401 40.02 -37.17 16.77
CA ASN A 401 38.71 -37.49 17.33
C ASN A 401 38.32 -36.53 18.48
N ASN A 402 39.29 -36.09 19.29
CA ASN A 402 39.06 -35.03 20.28
C ASN A 402 38.73 -33.69 19.60
N GLY A 403 39.40 -33.35 18.50
CA GLY A 403 39.09 -32.16 17.70
C GLY A 403 37.66 -32.17 17.14
N LEU A 404 37.24 -33.31 16.57
CA LEU A 404 35.89 -33.53 16.07
C LEU A 404 34.83 -33.46 17.19
N SER A 405 35.12 -34.02 18.37
CA SER A 405 34.22 -33.93 19.52
C SER A 405 34.02 -32.48 19.97
N SER A 406 35.10 -31.69 19.98
CA SER A 406 35.06 -30.26 20.32
C SER A 406 34.21 -29.46 19.32
N GLN A 407 34.36 -29.75 18.02
CA GLN A 407 33.57 -29.11 16.96
C GLN A 407 32.09 -29.48 17.05
N LYS A 408 31.78 -30.74 17.37
CA LYS A 408 30.40 -31.20 17.56
C LYS A 408 29.70 -30.45 18.69
N GLU A 409 30.35 -30.29 19.84
CA GLU A 409 29.80 -29.52 20.97
C GLU A 409 29.56 -28.06 20.60
N SER A 410 30.47 -27.44 19.84
CA SER A 410 30.28 -26.08 19.32
C SER A 410 29.07 -25.99 18.39
N LEU A 411 28.91 -26.95 17.47
CA LEU A 411 27.78 -27.00 16.53
C LEU A 411 26.44 -27.19 17.25
N GLU A 412 26.39 -28.07 18.25
CA GLU A 412 25.18 -28.29 19.06
C GLU A 412 24.76 -27.02 19.82
N SER A 413 25.73 -26.27 20.35
CA SER A 413 25.49 -24.94 20.94
C SER A 413 24.90 -23.96 19.93
N THR A 414 25.48 -23.87 18.72
CA THR A 414 24.99 -22.95 17.68
C THR A 414 23.58 -23.31 17.21
N ILE A 415 23.28 -24.60 17.04
CA ILE A 415 21.94 -25.07 16.66
C ILE A 415 20.92 -24.66 17.73
N LYS A 416 21.26 -24.79 19.01
CA LYS A 416 20.37 -24.38 20.10
C LYS A 416 20.06 -22.88 20.04
N GLN A 417 21.08 -22.03 19.86
CA GLN A 417 20.89 -20.58 19.73
C GLN A 417 20.04 -20.20 18.51
N LEU A 418 20.27 -20.84 17.36
CA LEU A 418 19.45 -20.61 16.16
C LEU A 418 17.98 -20.99 16.37
N THR A 419 17.74 -22.07 17.11
CA THR A 419 16.38 -22.55 17.41
C THR A 419 15.63 -21.54 18.28
N GLU A 420 16.26 -21.06 19.36
CA GLU A 420 15.71 -20.02 20.25
C GLU A 420 15.45 -18.70 19.49
N THR A 421 16.35 -18.33 18.58
CA THR A 421 16.20 -17.12 17.75
C THR A 421 15.01 -17.23 16.79
N ASN A 422 14.79 -18.40 16.19
CA ASN A 422 13.66 -18.64 15.29
C ASN A 422 12.31 -18.63 16.03
N GLU A 423 12.25 -19.19 17.23
CA GLU A 423 11.03 -19.12 18.06
C GLU A 423 10.67 -17.66 18.38
N LEU A 424 11.68 -16.86 18.72
CA LEU A 424 11.51 -15.45 19.01
C LEU A 424 11.05 -14.65 17.78
N LEU A 425 11.64 -14.93 16.61
CA LEU A 425 11.26 -14.31 15.34
C LEU A 425 9.81 -14.64 14.96
N ASN A 426 9.39 -15.90 15.13
CA ASN A 426 8.01 -16.31 14.88
C ASN A 426 7.01 -15.55 15.77
N LYS A 427 7.34 -15.38 17.06
CA LYS A 427 6.51 -14.61 17.99
C LYS A 427 6.41 -13.13 17.60
N GLN A 428 7.49 -12.55 17.08
CA GLN A 428 7.51 -11.18 16.56
C GLN A 428 6.65 -11.04 15.31
N ASN A 429 6.75 -11.96 14.35
CA ASN A 429 5.93 -11.97 13.14
C ASN A 429 4.44 -12.08 13.44
N GLN A 430 4.08 -12.90 14.42
CA GLN A 430 2.69 -13.02 14.86
C GLN A 430 2.16 -11.72 15.49
N THR A 431 3.01 -11.01 16.23
CA THR A 431 2.67 -9.70 16.81
C THR A 431 2.49 -8.62 15.74
N LEU A 432 3.38 -8.58 14.74
CA LEU A 432 3.26 -7.69 13.58
C LEU A 432 1.97 -7.93 12.80
N THR A 433 1.63 -9.20 12.57
CA THR A 433 0.40 -9.58 11.86
C THR A 433 -0.84 -9.03 12.58
N ASN A 434 -0.91 -9.21 13.91
CA ASN A 434 -2.02 -8.69 14.71
C ASN A 434 -2.10 -7.15 14.67
N LEU A 435 -0.96 -6.46 14.61
CA LEU A 435 -0.90 -5.00 14.52
C LEU A 435 -1.45 -4.50 13.18
N VAL A 436 -1.06 -5.14 12.08
CA VAL A 436 -1.55 -4.83 10.73
C VAL A 436 -3.05 -5.06 10.64
N ASP A 437 -3.56 -6.18 11.17
CA ASP A 437 -5.00 -6.46 11.22
C ASP A 437 -5.76 -5.40 12.04
N GLY A 438 -5.17 -4.95 13.16
CA GLY A 438 -5.72 -3.88 13.99
C GLY A 438 -5.83 -2.55 13.23
N GLN A 439 -4.76 -2.16 12.53
CA GLN A 439 -4.76 -0.94 11.70
C GLN A 439 -5.77 -1.02 10.57
N SER A 440 -5.87 -2.16 9.88
CA SER A 440 -6.80 -2.35 8.76
C SER A 440 -8.26 -2.17 9.21
N LYS A 441 -8.63 -2.71 10.37
CA LYS A 441 -9.97 -2.51 10.97
C LYS A 441 -10.24 -1.05 11.32
N LEU A 442 -9.24 -0.33 11.84
CA LEU A 442 -9.37 1.08 12.18
C LEU A 442 -9.59 1.94 10.93
N PHE A 443 -8.80 1.69 9.88
CA PHE A 443 -8.96 2.34 8.57
C PHE A 443 -10.34 2.10 7.97
N GLN A 444 -10.82 0.85 8.01
CA GLN A 444 -12.14 0.51 7.48
C GLN A 444 -13.27 1.21 8.26
N SER A 445 -13.13 1.34 9.58
CA SER A 445 -14.07 2.12 10.40
C SER A 445 -14.03 3.62 10.06
N LEU A 446 -12.83 4.19 9.88
CA LEU A 446 -12.67 5.59 9.50
C LEU A 446 -13.29 5.87 8.13
N GLU A 447 -13.02 5.01 7.14
CA GLU A 447 -13.56 5.11 5.79
C GLU A 447 -15.09 5.07 5.77
N ASN A 448 -15.68 4.15 6.55
CA ASN A 448 -17.12 4.04 6.68
C ASN A 448 -17.73 5.29 7.34
N ASN A 449 -17.12 5.79 8.41
CA ASN A 449 -17.59 6.99 9.11
C ASN A 449 -17.49 8.24 8.23
N LEU A 450 -16.38 8.39 7.50
CA LEU A 450 -16.15 9.50 6.59
C LEU A 450 -17.15 9.45 5.43
N SER A 451 -17.30 8.29 4.79
CA SER A 451 -18.29 8.09 3.72
C SER A 451 -19.70 8.40 4.20
N HIS A 452 -20.08 7.97 5.40
CA HIS A 452 -21.39 8.25 5.96
C HIS A 452 -21.61 9.74 6.25
N LYS A 453 -20.63 10.43 6.86
CA LYS A 453 -20.71 11.88 7.13
C LYS A 453 -20.76 12.70 5.84
N ILE A 454 -19.91 12.39 4.86
CA ILE A 454 -19.89 13.07 3.56
C ILE A 454 -21.22 12.87 2.85
N THR A 455 -21.69 11.62 2.74
CA THR A 455 -22.95 11.30 2.05
C THR A 455 -24.13 11.99 2.74
N THR A 456 -24.18 11.97 4.07
CA THR A 456 -25.26 12.61 4.84
C THR A 456 -25.22 14.14 4.72
N GLY A 457 -24.03 14.73 4.81
CA GLY A 457 -23.83 16.17 4.64
C GLY A 457 -24.24 16.66 3.25
N LEU A 458 -23.75 16.00 2.20
CA LEU A 458 -24.10 16.31 0.82
C LEU A 458 -25.59 16.18 0.55
N ASN A 459 -26.23 15.08 1.00
CA ASN A 459 -27.67 14.90 0.84
C ASN A 459 -28.48 16.01 1.54
N ASN A 460 -28.04 16.45 2.72
CA ASN A 460 -28.69 17.57 3.42
C ASN A 460 -28.53 18.90 2.68
N SER A 461 -27.34 19.18 2.16
CA SER A 461 -27.09 20.39 1.35
C SER A 461 -27.92 20.39 0.06
N VAL A 462 -27.98 19.26 -0.64
CA VAL A 462 -28.84 19.11 -1.84
C VAL A 462 -30.30 19.38 -1.48
N LYS A 463 -30.80 18.77 -0.39
CA LYS A 463 -32.17 19.01 0.08
C LYS A 463 -32.46 20.47 0.41
N GLN A 464 -31.50 21.20 0.99
CA GLN A 464 -31.65 22.63 1.28
C GLN A 464 -31.69 23.46 0.00
N ILE A 465 -30.83 23.17 -0.98
CA ILE A 465 -30.83 23.83 -2.29
C ILE A 465 -32.15 23.59 -3.03
N GLU A 466 -32.62 22.34 -3.07
CA GLU A 466 -33.92 21.97 -3.64
C GLU A 466 -35.06 22.75 -2.98
N SER A 467 -35.07 22.81 -1.64
CA SER A 467 -36.09 23.55 -0.89
C SER A 467 -36.06 25.04 -1.22
N TYR A 468 -34.86 25.63 -1.33
CA TYR A 468 -34.69 27.03 -1.69
C TYR A 468 -35.18 27.33 -3.12
N ILE A 469 -34.80 26.50 -4.11
CA ILE A 469 -35.25 26.61 -5.49
C ILE A 469 -36.77 26.45 -5.58
N GLY A 470 -37.33 25.47 -4.85
CA GLY A 470 -38.77 25.25 -4.77
C GLY A 470 -39.53 26.46 -4.24
N VAL A 471 -39.00 27.13 -3.20
CA VAL A 471 -39.57 28.38 -2.65
C VAL A 471 -39.46 29.52 -3.66
N GLN A 472 -38.30 29.72 -4.30
CA GLN A 472 -38.12 30.77 -5.32
C GLN A 472 -39.10 30.59 -6.48
N ASN A 473 -39.21 29.38 -7.03
CA ASN A 473 -40.13 29.08 -8.14
C ASN A 473 -41.60 29.26 -7.75
N TYR A 474 -41.97 28.91 -6.52
CA TYR A 474 -43.33 29.15 -6.02
C TYR A 474 -43.63 30.65 -5.92
N LEU A 475 -42.69 31.46 -5.42
CA LEU A 475 -42.86 32.91 -5.32
C LEU A 475 -42.95 33.59 -6.69
N GLU A 476 -42.19 33.12 -7.68
CA GLU A 476 -42.16 33.71 -9.03
C GLU A 476 -43.33 33.25 -9.90
N ASN A 477 -43.63 31.95 -9.91
CA ASN A 477 -44.53 31.33 -10.89
C ASN A 477 -45.79 30.73 -10.27
N GLY A 478 -45.94 30.77 -8.93
CA GLY A 478 -47.09 30.17 -8.23
C GLY A 478 -47.11 28.64 -8.20
N THR A 479 -46.06 28.00 -8.73
CA THR A 479 -45.94 26.54 -8.83
C THR A 479 -44.88 26.04 -7.86
N VAL A 480 -45.22 25.06 -7.03
CA VAL A 480 -44.21 24.35 -6.23
C VAL A 480 -43.27 23.63 -7.19
N GLY A 481 -41.97 23.88 -7.05
CA GLY A 481 -40.94 23.21 -7.87
C GLY A 481 -41.03 21.68 -7.75
N LEU A 482 -40.48 20.97 -8.74
CA LEU A 482 -40.44 19.50 -8.73
C LEU A 482 -39.72 18.99 -7.48
N ASP A 483 -40.33 18.00 -6.80
CA ASP A 483 -39.71 17.32 -5.66
C ASP A 483 -38.76 16.24 -6.16
N TYR A 484 -37.44 16.46 -6.01
CA TYR A 484 -36.38 15.55 -6.46
C TYR A 484 -36.00 14.49 -5.40
N HIS A 485 -36.76 14.33 -4.31
CA HIS A 485 -36.41 13.36 -3.26
C HIS A 485 -36.47 11.89 -3.73
N GLY A 486 -35.33 11.19 -3.70
CA GLY A 486 -35.22 9.75 -3.91
C GLY A 486 -34.11 9.34 -4.87
N TRP A 487 -34.47 8.65 -5.95
CA TRP A 487 -33.59 8.29 -7.07
C TRP A 487 -33.97 9.13 -8.30
N PRO A 488 -33.73 10.45 -8.31
CA PRO A 488 -33.99 11.26 -9.49
C PRO A 488 -32.92 10.99 -10.56
N ILE A 489 -33.31 11.16 -11.81
CA ILE A 489 -32.36 11.40 -12.90
C ILE A 489 -31.49 12.63 -12.58
N SER A 490 -30.22 12.62 -12.95
CA SER A 490 -29.32 13.75 -12.70
C SER A 490 -29.72 15.00 -13.50
N SER A 491 -29.30 16.18 -13.06
CA SER A 491 -29.72 17.46 -13.68
C SER A 491 -29.18 17.66 -15.10
N ASP A 492 -28.03 17.06 -15.40
CA ASP A 492 -27.41 17.04 -16.73
C ASP A 492 -28.13 16.12 -17.72
N ILE A 493 -28.56 14.92 -17.30
CA ILE A 493 -29.39 14.05 -18.13
C ILE A 493 -30.79 14.64 -18.33
N ALA A 494 -31.35 15.28 -17.30
CA ALA A 494 -32.61 16.02 -17.39
C ALA A 494 -32.54 17.11 -18.48
N LEU A 495 -31.44 17.87 -18.51
CA LEU A 495 -31.21 18.90 -19.54
C LEU A 495 -31.06 18.30 -20.94
N PHE A 496 -30.33 17.19 -21.07
CA PHE A 496 -30.20 16.48 -22.34
C PHE A 496 -31.56 15.99 -22.87
N LEU A 497 -32.37 15.36 -22.01
CA LEU A 497 -33.71 14.88 -22.35
C LEU A 497 -34.64 16.02 -22.77
N LEU A 498 -34.64 17.13 -22.02
CA LEU A 498 -35.41 18.33 -22.39
C LEU A 498 -35.01 18.87 -23.76
N ASN A 499 -33.71 19.01 -24.02
CA ASN A 499 -33.23 19.48 -25.32
C ASN A 499 -33.68 18.56 -26.46
N LYS A 500 -33.63 17.23 -26.27
CA LYS A 500 -34.14 16.28 -27.27
C LYS A 500 -35.63 16.47 -27.51
N VAL A 501 -36.43 16.58 -26.44
CA VAL A 501 -37.90 16.76 -26.54
C VAL A 501 -38.24 18.06 -27.28
N GLU A 502 -37.59 19.17 -26.94
CA GLU A 502 -37.84 20.47 -27.57
C GLU A 502 -37.35 20.54 -29.03
N THR A 503 -36.27 19.83 -29.37
CA THR A 503 -35.67 19.91 -30.72
C THR A 503 -36.31 18.94 -31.71
N ASN A 504 -36.68 17.74 -31.27
CA ASN A 504 -37.06 16.65 -32.18
C ASN A 504 -38.57 16.48 -32.37
N ASN A 505 -39.40 17.21 -31.60
CA ASN A 505 -40.87 17.16 -31.66
C ASN A 505 -41.40 15.72 -31.63
N TYR A 506 -41.12 14.97 -30.54
CA TYR A 506 -41.61 13.60 -30.42
C TYR A 506 -43.14 13.53 -30.33
N ASP A 507 -43.71 12.51 -30.96
CA ASP A 507 -45.14 12.21 -30.90
C ASP A 507 -45.52 11.53 -29.58
N LEU A 508 -44.59 10.75 -29.02
CA LEU A 508 -44.76 9.97 -27.80
C LEU A 508 -43.45 9.87 -27.03
N VAL A 509 -43.54 9.94 -25.70
CA VAL A 509 -42.47 9.54 -24.78
C VAL A 509 -42.89 8.26 -24.07
N ILE A 510 -42.02 7.25 -24.05
CA ILE A 510 -42.18 6.02 -23.27
C ILE A 510 -41.07 6.00 -22.20
N GLU A 511 -41.44 5.67 -20.98
CA GLU A 511 -40.51 5.62 -19.85
C GLU A 511 -40.64 4.30 -19.09
N PHE A 512 -39.51 3.66 -18.81
CA PHE A 512 -39.41 2.52 -17.91
C PHE A 512 -38.77 2.97 -16.59
N GLY A 513 -39.56 3.02 -15.52
CA GLY A 513 -39.17 3.58 -14.22
C GLY A 513 -39.76 4.97 -14.02
N SER A 514 -40.66 5.13 -13.05
CA SER A 514 -41.34 6.42 -12.83
C SER A 514 -40.62 7.29 -11.81
N GLY A 515 -40.75 8.61 -11.94
CA GLY A 515 -40.17 9.54 -10.98
C GLY A 515 -40.14 10.96 -11.48
N THR A 516 -39.00 11.63 -11.28
CA THR A 516 -38.85 13.04 -11.62
C THR A 516 -38.77 13.28 -13.13
N SER A 517 -38.17 12.36 -13.87
CA SER A 517 -38.17 12.32 -15.34
C SER A 517 -39.58 12.31 -15.92
N THR A 518 -40.52 11.57 -15.31
CA THR A 518 -41.94 11.57 -15.69
C THR A 518 -42.55 12.98 -15.65
N MET A 519 -42.31 13.71 -14.56
CA MET A 519 -42.82 15.08 -14.38
C MET A 519 -42.18 16.05 -15.37
N LEU A 520 -40.89 15.86 -15.64
CA LEU A 520 -40.13 16.64 -16.61
C LEU A 520 -40.67 16.46 -18.03
N PHE A 521 -40.93 15.23 -18.46
CA PHE A 521 -41.56 14.96 -19.75
C PHE A 521 -42.97 15.53 -19.84
N ALA A 522 -43.77 15.38 -18.78
CA ALA A 522 -45.11 15.94 -18.73
C ALA A 522 -45.11 17.46 -18.96
N GLN A 523 -44.24 18.17 -18.24
CA GLN A 523 -44.11 19.62 -18.35
C GLN A 523 -43.62 20.05 -19.74
N ALA A 524 -42.60 19.36 -20.29
CA ALA A 524 -42.07 19.66 -21.62
C ALA A 524 -43.14 19.47 -22.72
N MET A 525 -43.86 18.35 -22.70
CA MET A 525 -44.90 18.05 -23.67
C MET A 525 -46.11 18.99 -23.56
N LYS A 526 -46.47 19.41 -22.34
CA LYS A 526 -47.52 20.42 -22.11
C LYS A 526 -47.11 21.77 -22.68
N ASN A 527 -45.87 22.20 -22.45
CA ASN A 527 -45.34 23.45 -23.00
C ASN A 527 -45.34 23.47 -24.53
N LEU A 528 -44.93 22.38 -25.18
CA LEU A 528 -44.96 22.26 -26.64
C LEU A 528 -46.39 22.35 -27.20
N THR A 529 -47.36 21.70 -26.52
CA THR A 529 -48.77 21.73 -26.93
C THR A 529 -49.34 23.16 -26.80
N ASN A 530 -49.08 23.84 -25.69
CA ASN A 530 -49.51 25.24 -25.47
C ASN A 530 -48.88 26.23 -26.47
N ARG A 531 -47.61 26.02 -26.87
CA ARG A 531 -46.94 26.86 -27.89
C ARG A 531 -47.59 26.68 -29.26
N SER A 532 -47.82 25.43 -29.68
CA SER A 532 -48.47 25.10 -30.96
C SER A 532 -49.88 25.71 -31.07
N GLU A 533 -50.69 25.66 -30.00
CA GLU A 533 -52.03 26.27 -29.98
C GLU A 533 -52.00 27.81 -30.06
N ASN A 534 -51.03 28.45 -29.43
CA ASN A 534 -50.88 29.91 -29.46
C ASN A 534 -50.36 30.41 -30.83
N ASP A 535 -49.45 29.67 -31.47
CA ASP A 535 -48.99 29.96 -32.82
C ASP A 535 -50.12 29.76 -33.85
N PHE A 536 -50.96 28.73 -33.69
CA PHE A 536 -52.17 28.55 -34.51
C PHE A 536 -53.18 29.70 -34.33
N LYS A 537 -53.42 30.17 -33.10
CA LYS A 537 -54.29 31.33 -32.83
C LYS A 537 -53.77 32.62 -33.47
N ARG A 538 -52.46 32.82 -33.54
CA ARG A 538 -51.84 33.97 -34.22
C ARG A 538 -51.98 33.90 -35.75
N ILE A 539 -51.91 32.70 -36.33
CA ILE A 539 -52.08 32.50 -37.78
C ILE A 539 -53.57 32.65 -38.18
N SER A 540 -54.52 32.30 -37.31
CA SER A 540 -55.96 32.37 -37.60
C SER A 540 -56.59 33.77 -37.62
N VAL A 541 -55.82 34.84 -37.48
CA VAL A 541 -56.34 36.23 -37.59
C VAL A 541 -56.39 36.71 -39.04
N ASP A 542 -55.60 36.11 -39.94
CA ASP A 542 -55.51 36.51 -41.35
C ASP A 542 -55.46 35.29 -42.29
N ALA A 543 -56.60 34.62 -42.55
CA ALA A 543 -56.89 33.92 -43.81
C ALA A 543 -58.20 33.11 -43.76
N GLU A 544 -59.23 33.61 -44.46
CA GLU A 544 -60.29 32.78 -45.05
C GLU A 544 -59.71 31.98 -46.23
N ASN A 545 -58.95 30.93 -45.93
CA ASN A 545 -58.62 29.79 -46.80
C ASN A 545 -57.33 29.16 -46.27
N SER A 546 -57.44 28.22 -45.35
CA SER A 546 -56.41 27.18 -45.25
C SER A 546 -57.06 25.83 -44.97
N GLN A 547 -56.75 24.95 -45.90
CA GLN A 547 -57.06 23.54 -45.98
C GLN A 547 -56.78 22.83 -44.65
N TYR A 548 -57.71 21.98 -44.23
CA TYR A 548 -57.57 21.04 -43.12
C TYR A 548 -56.18 20.39 -43.07
N LEU A 549 -55.33 20.84 -42.15
CA LEU A 549 -54.17 20.09 -41.65
C LEU A 549 -54.63 19.32 -40.41
N ALA A 550 -55.19 18.12 -40.60
CA ALA A 550 -55.18 17.09 -39.56
C ALA A 550 -53.72 16.77 -39.23
N SER A 551 -53.24 16.51 -38.00
CA SER A 551 -53.86 15.87 -36.85
C SER A 551 -53.01 16.16 -35.60
N HIS A 552 -53.57 16.79 -34.57
CA HIS A 552 -52.96 16.83 -33.21
C HIS A 552 -53.74 15.92 -32.23
N GLN A 553 -54.54 14.97 -32.72
CA GLN A 553 -55.75 14.53 -32.02
C GLN A 553 -55.94 13.02 -31.78
N ASP A 554 -54.87 12.21 -31.65
CA ASP A 554 -55.06 10.76 -31.43
C ASP A 554 -54.46 10.21 -30.12
N LEU A 555 -53.64 10.97 -29.39
CA LEU A 555 -53.18 10.60 -28.05
C LEU A 555 -53.47 11.76 -27.09
N PRO A 556 -54.48 11.65 -26.20
CA PRO A 556 -54.68 12.66 -25.16
C PRO A 556 -53.44 12.73 -24.24
N LYS A 557 -52.80 11.59 -23.99
CA LYS A 557 -51.61 11.45 -23.14
C LYS A 557 -50.38 11.14 -23.98
N LYS A 558 -49.45 12.10 -24.04
CA LYS A 558 -48.23 12.03 -24.87
C LYS A 558 -47.03 11.42 -24.15
N VAL A 559 -47.19 11.06 -22.88
CA VAL A 559 -46.16 10.40 -22.07
C VAL A 559 -46.76 9.12 -21.49
N VAL A 560 -46.11 7.98 -21.69
CA VAL A 560 -46.50 6.68 -21.11
C VAL A 560 -45.36 6.20 -20.22
N THR A 561 -45.64 6.02 -18.93
CA THR A 561 -44.63 5.65 -17.94
C THR A 561 -45.01 4.34 -17.26
N PHE A 562 -44.08 3.39 -17.22
CA PHE A 562 -44.25 2.09 -16.55
C PHE A 562 -43.57 2.08 -15.19
N GLU A 563 -44.33 1.77 -14.13
CA GLU A 563 -43.82 1.61 -12.78
C GLU A 563 -44.19 0.24 -12.19
N HIS A 564 -43.19 -0.52 -11.79
CA HIS A 564 -43.35 -1.86 -11.25
C HIS A 564 -43.64 -1.86 -9.75
N ASN A 565 -43.13 -0.86 -9.03
CA ASN A 565 -43.22 -0.78 -7.59
C ASN A 565 -44.43 0.06 -7.19
N LYS A 566 -45.41 -0.58 -6.55
CA LYS A 566 -46.67 0.07 -6.15
C LYS A 566 -46.46 1.35 -5.31
N LYS A 567 -45.44 1.38 -4.43
CA LYS A 567 -45.15 2.56 -3.61
C LYS A 567 -44.70 3.75 -4.45
N TYR A 568 -43.85 3.52 -5.45
CA TYR A 568 -43.40 4.57 -6.36
C TYR A 568 -44.51 4.99 -7.31
N PHE A 569 -45.33 4.04 -7.78
CA PHE A 569 -46.51 4.34 -8.59
C PHE A 569 -47.45 5.29 -7.85
N ASP A 570 -47.78 4.99 -6.60
CA ASP A 570 -48.67 5.83 -5.78
C ASP A 570 -48.05 7.20 -5.48
N LYS A 571 -46.72 7.29 -5.36
CA LYS A 571 -46.00 8.55 -5.18
C LYS A 571 -46.07 9.40 -6.47
N THR A 572 -45.70 8.85 -7.61
CA THR A 572 -45.70 9.55 -8.91
C THR A 572 -47.11 9.97 -9.30
N SER A 573 -48.10 9.10 -9.09
CA SER A 573 -49.52 9.42 -9.36
C SER A 573 -49.99 10.66 -8.58
N LYS A 574 -49.65 10.76 -7.29
CA LYS A 574 -49.98 11.95 -6.49
C LYS A 574 -49.30 13.21 -7.02
N SER A 575 -48.03 13.13 -7.39
CA SER A 575 -47.30 14.27 -7.96
C SER A 575 -47.93 14.75 -9.27
N LEU A 576 -48.30 13.83 -10.17
CA LEU A 576 -48.95 14.15 -11.44
C LEU A 576 -50.28 14.87 -11.25
N VAL A 577 -51.14 14.37 -10.35
CA VAL A 577 -52.44 15.00 -10.02
C VAL A 577 -52.22 16.38 -9.41
N ASN A 578 -51.30 16.53 -8.46
CA ASN A 578 -51.02 17.81 -7.81
C ASN A 578 -50.50 18.88 -8.78
N SER A 579 -49.85 18.47 -9.88
CA SER A 579 -49.33 19.37 -10.92
C SER A 579 -50.23 19.48 -12.16
N ASN A 580 -51.42 18.88 -12.15
CA ASN A 580 -52.35 18.81 -13.28
C ASN A 580 -51.68 18.28 -14.56
N PHE A 581 -50.98 17.16 -14.45
CA PHE A 581 -50.35 16.44 -15.57
C PHE A 581 -51.02 15.10 -15.88
N ASP A 582 -52.10 14.77 -15.19
CA ASP A 582 -52.89 13.55 -15.40
C ASP A 582 -53.57 13.50 -16.78
N ASP A 583 -53.71 14.64 -17.44
CA ASP A 583 -54.18 14.79 -18.82
C ASP A 583 -53.09 14.47 -19.87
N VAL A 584 -51.81 14.63 -19.52
CA VAL A 584 -50.66 14.43 -20.43
C VAL A 584 -49.98 13.07 -20.23
N VAL A 585 -50.04 12.50 -19.03
CA VAL A 585 -49.31 11.27 -18.65
C VAL A 585 -50.24 10.09 -18.44
N GLU A 586 -49.92 8.96 -19.09
CA GLU A 586 -50.47 7.64 -18.81
C GLU A 586 -49.48 6.88 -17.92
N LEU A 587 -49.69 6.96 -16.60
CA LEU A 587 -48.91 6.21 -15.62
C LEU A 587 -49.49 4.81 -15.45
N VAL A 588 -48.72 3.78 -15.79
CA VAL A 588 -49.15 2.38 -15.78
C VAL A 588 -48.42 1.63 -14.67
N HIS A 589 -49.19 1.00 -13.77
CA HIS A 589 -48.64 0.07 -12.80
C HIS A 589 -48.35 -1.26 -13.49
N ALA A 590 -47.07 -1.58 -13.71
CA ALA A 590 -46.60 -2.72 -14.48
C ALA A 590 -45.63 -3.58 -13.64
N PRO A 591 -46.15 -4.43 -12.72
CA PRO A 591 -45.34 -5.37 -11.94
C PRO A 591 -44.38 -6.19 -12.80
N LEU A 592 -43.23 -6.57 -12.25
CA LEU A 592 -42.25 -7.40 -12.97
C LEU A 592 -42.76 -8.83 -13.11
N VAL A 593 -42.73 -9.34 -14.33
CA VAL A 593 -43.13 -10.69 -14.72
C VAL A 593 -42.03 -11.34 -15.54
N ASP A 594 -42.03 -12.67 -15.61
CA ASP A 594 -41.07 -13.41 -16.45
C ASP A 594 -41.23 -13.02 -17.92
N TYR A 595 -40.12 -12.60 -18.54
CA TYR A 595 -40.01 -12.24 -19.93
C TYR A 595 -38.84 -12.97 -20.57
N LYS A 596 -39.13 -13.71 -21.64
CA LYS A 596 -38.16 -14.58 -22.31
C LYS A 596 -37.57 -13.90 -23.54
N VAL A 597 -36.24 -13.80 -23.60
CA VAL A 597 -35.50 -13.34 -24.77
C VAL A 597 -34.54 -14.44 -25.21
N GLY A 598 -34.84 -15.08 -26.35
CA GLY A 598 -34.12 -16.27 -26.80
C GLY A 598 -34.28 -17.41 -25.78
N GLU A 599 -33.16 -17.92 -25.26
CA GLU A 599 -33.14 -18.97 -24.23
C GLU A 599 -33.09 -18.43 -22.79
N LYS A 600 -32.90 -17.11 -22.62
CA LYS A 600 -32.77 -16.47 -21.30
C LYS A 600 -34.10 -15.91 -20.80
N ASN A 601 -34.34 -16.03 -19.50
CA ASN A 601 -35.49 -15.44 -18.82
C ASN A 601 -35.04 -14.24 -17.99
N TYR A 602 -35.86 -13.20 -17.97
CA TYR A 602 -35.65 -11.94 -17.25
C TYR A 602 -36.92 -11.57 -16.49
N LEU A 603 -36.81 -10.83 -15.39
CA LEU A 603 -37.97 -10.17 -14.78
C LEU A 603 -38.11 -8.77 -15.36
N TYR A 604 -39.23 -8.48 -16.02
CA TYR A 604 -39.44 -7.19 -16.69
C TYR A 604 -40.89 -6.71 -16.61
N TYR A 605 -41.12 -5.43 -16.94
CA TYR A 605 -42.43 -4.78 -16.80
C TYR A 605 -43.54 -5.52 -17.56
N SER A 606 -44.68 -5.69 -16.90
CA SER A 606 -45.93 -6.18 -17.51
C SER A 606 -46.63 -5.10 -18.34
N CYS A 607 -45.98 -4.64 -19.42
CA CYS A 607 -46.45 -3.51 -20.24
C CYS A 607 -46.88 -3.87 -21.67
N GLU A 608 -46.78 -5.14 -22.07
CA GLU A 608 -47.08 -5.62 -23.43
C GLU A 608 -48.46 -5.17 -23.93
N SER A 609 -49.50 -5.23 -23.10
CA SER A 609 -50.86 -4.81 -23.48
C SER A 609 -50.94 -3.32 -23.83
N MET A 610 -50.20 -2.47 -23.13
CA MET A 610 -50.14 -1.03 -23.40
C MET A 610 -49.34 -0.75 -24.68
N LEU A 611 -48.21 -1.44 -24.88
CA LEU A 611 -47.42 -1.32 -26.12
C LEU A 611 -48.24 -1.74 -27.35
N GLN A 612 -49.07 -2.79 -27.23
CA GLN A 612 -49.99 -3.21 -28.29
C GLN A 612 -51.09 -2.17 -28.57
N GLN A 613 -51.60 -1.49 -27.54
CA GLN A 613 -52.53 -0.36 -27.71
C GLN A 613 -51.85 0.80 -28.44
N ILE A 614 -50.62 1.16 -28.06
CA ILE A 614 -49.83 2.20 -28.75
C ILE A 614 -49.62 1.83 -30.22
N LYS A 615 -49.26 0.58 -30.51
CA LYS A 615 -49.12 0.07 -31.88
C LYS A 615 -50.41 0.24 -32.69
N GLN A 616 -51.58 0.01 -32.08
CA GLN A 616 -52.87 0.21 -32.73
C GLN A 616 -53.16 1.70 -32.99
N ILE A 617 -52.80 2.59 -32.05
CA ILE A 617 -52.98 4.05 -32.21
C ILE A 617 -52.15 4.60 -33.37
N PHE A 618 -50.93 4.08 -33.57
CA PHE A 618 -50.07 4.49 -34.68
C PHE A 618 -50.23 3.61 -35.93
N ASN A 619 -51.24 2.76 -36.00
CA ASN A 619 -51.43 1.88 -37.15
C ASN A 619 -51.59 2.69 -38.45
N GLY A 620 -50.81 2.36 -39.46
CA GLY A 620 -50.82 3.04 -40.76
C GLY A 620 -50.01 4.34 -40.83
N ARG A 621 -49.30 4.74 -39.77
CA ARG A 621 -48.37 5.89 -39.80
C ARG A 621 -47.07 5.62 -39.02
N THR A 622 -46.04 6.38 -39.35
CA THR A 622 -44.78 6.41 -38.60
C THR A 622 -44.82 7.51 -37.55
N ALA A 623 -44.27 7.25 -36.36
CA ALA A 623 -44.17 8.20 -35.26
C ALA A 623 -42.71 8.35 -34.81
N LYS A 624 -42.40 9.48 -34.17
CA LYS A 624 -41.13 9.71 -33.47
C LYS A 624 -41.33 9.47 -31.99
N ILE A 625 -40.66 8.45 -31.46
CA ILE A 625 -40.85 8.01 -30.07
C ILE A 625 -39.54 8.17 -29.31
N LEU A 626 -39.56 8.91 -28.21
CA LEU A 626 -38.48 8.95 -27.24
C LEU A 626 -38.70 7.87 -26.19
N ILE A 627 -37.67 7.09 -25.87
CA ILE A 627 -37.73 6.01 -24.91
C ILE A 627 -36.65 6.21 -23.85
N LEU A 628 -37.05 6.44 -22.59
CA LEU A 628 -36.14 6.46 -21.45
C LEU A 628 -36.17 5.12 -20.72
N ILE A 629 -35.00 4.52 -20.55
CA ILE A 629 -34.81 3.26 -19.82
C ILE A 629 -34.02 3.58 -18.55
N ASP A 630 -34.74 3.79 -17.44
CA ASP A 630 -34.15 4.04 -16.10
C ASP A 630 -34.41 2.88 -15.13
N GLY A 631 -35.36 2.00 -15.46
CA GLY A 631 -35.70 0.80 -14.69
C GLY A 631 -35.82 -0.48 -15.52
N PRO A 632 -35.98 -1.64 -14.85
CA PRO A 632 -36.05 -1.79 -13.40
C PRO A 632 -34.65 -1.78 -12.75
N PRO A 633 -34.55 -1.61 -11.41
CA PRO A 633 -33.27 -1.56 -10.72
C PRO A 633 -32.44 -2.83 -10.94
N ALA A 634 -31.10 -2.70 -11.00
CA ALA A 634 -30.19 -3.85 -11.17
C ALA A 634 -30.36 -4.95 -10.10
N THR A 635 -30.87 -4.61 -8.91
CA THR A 635 -31.19 -5.58 -7.85
C THR A 635 -32.32 -6.55 -8.21
N THR A 636 -33.07 -6.30 -9.29
CA THR A 636 -34.17 -7.16 -9.75
C THR A 636 -33.69 -8.36 -10.57
N GLY A 637 -32.45 -8.35 -11.06
CA GLY A 637 -31.83 -9.46 -11.77
C GLY A 637 -30.67 -9.03 -12.66
N PRO A 638 -29.84 -9.99 -13.14
CA PRO A 638 -28.74 -9.67 -14.05
C PRO A 638 -29.26 -9.13 -15.38
N LEU A 639 -28.60 -8.08 -15.89
CA LEU A 639 -28.95 -7.37 -17.12
C LEU A 639 -30.42 -6.91 -17.12
N ALA A 640 -30.91 -6.41 -15.99
CA ALA A 640 -32.33 -6.14 -15.74
C ALA A 640 -33.02 -5.27 -16.81
N ARG A 641 -32.28 -4.35 -17.44
CA ARG A 641 -32.80 -3.42 -18.45
C ARG A 641 -32.74 -3.99 -19.87
N PHE A 642 -31.98 -5.06 -20.10
CA PHE A 642 -31.83 -5.71 -21.41
C PHE A 642 -33.15 -5.98 -22.14
N PRO A 643 -34.23 -6.44 -21.48
CA PRO A 643 -35.49 -6.73 -22.17
C PRO A 643 -36.19 -5.54 -22.84
N ALA A 644 -35.84 -4.30 -22.49
CA ALA A 644 -36.48 -3.09 -23.01
C ALA A 644 -36.53 -3.08 -24.54
N ILE A 645 -35.37 -3.26 -25.18
CA ILE A 645 -35.23 -3.20 -26.63
C ILE A 645 -35.93 -4.35 -27.36
N PRO A 646 -35.72 -5.64 -27.01
CA PRO A 646 -36.50 -6.72 -27.58
C PRO A 646 -38.00 -6.48 -27.53
N MET A 647 -38.52 -5.98 -26.40
CA MET A 647 -39.95 -5.74 -26.18
C MET A 647 -40.47 -4.57 -27.04
N ILE A 648 -39.74 -3.46 -27.06
CA ILE A 648 -40.06 -2.29 -27.90
C ILE A 648 -40.03 -2.68 -29.37
N LEU A 649 -39.00 -3.37 -29.85
CA LEU A 649 -38.89 -3.74 -31.27
C LEU A 649 -39.96 -4.76 -31.69
N ASN A 650 -40.45 -5.62 -30.81
CA ASN A 650 -41.54 -6.54 -31.14
C ASN A 650 -42.88 -5.80 -31.38
N ASN A 651 -43.05 -4.62 -30.79
CA ASN A 651 -44.29 -3.86 -30.86
C ASN A 651 -44.21 -2.63 -31.78
N LEU A 652 -43.10 -1.91 -31.76
CA LEU A 652 -42.96 -0.53 -32.27
C LEU A 652 -41.81 -0.36 -33.29
N ALA A 653 -41.27 -1.44 -33.86
CA ALA A 653 -40.13 -1.38 -34.79
C ALA A 653 -40.33 -0.54 -36.07
N ASN A 654 -41.58 -0.24 -36.46
CA ASN A 654 -41.87 0.55 -37.67
C ASN A 654 -41.80 2.07 -37.43
N HIS A 655 -41.40 2.51 -36.24
CA HIS A 655 -41.31 3.92 -35.86
C HIS A 655 -39.86 4.38 -35.78
N GLN A 656 -39.65 5.69 -35.80
CA GLN A 656 -38.35 6.28 -35.47
C GLN A 656 -38.22 6.27 -33.94
N LEU A 657 -37.18 5.61 -33.43
CA LEU A 657 -37.00 5.41 -31.99
C LEU A 657 -35.72 6.09 -31.52
N ASP A 658 -35.86 7.06 -30.63
CA ASP A 658 -34.74 7.64 -29.91
C ASP A 658 -34.71 7.02 -28.51
N ILE A 659 -33.70 6.23 -28.22
CA ILE A 659 -33.57 5.48 -26.96
C ILE A 659 -32.47 6.13 -26.12
N VAL A 660 -32.77 6.30 -24.84
CA VAL A 660 -31.83 6.76 -23.81
C VAL A 660 -31.79 5.73 -22.68
N LEU A 661 -30.60 5.23 -22.39
CA LEU A 661 -30.32 4.40 -21.22
C LEU A 661 -29.56 5.24 -20.19
N ASP A 662 -30.11 5.38 -18.98
CA ASP A 662 -29.45 6.04 -17.86
C ASP A 662 -28.42 5.11 -17.18
N ASP A 663 -27.54 5.65 -16.34
CA ASP A 663 -26.51 4.92 -15.58
C ASP A 663 -25.45 4.16 -16.43
N TYR A 664 -25.18 4.60 -17.66
CA TYR A 664 -24.33 3.90 -18.64
C TYR A 664 -22.85 3.71 -18.21
N ASN A 665 -22.37 4.44 -17.21
CA ASN A 665 -21.01 4.23 -16.69
C ASN A 665 -20.82 2.85 -16.04
N ARG A 666 -21.91 2.17 -15.64
CA ARG A 666 -21.87 0.82 -15.06
C ARG A 666 -21.50 -0.22 -16.11
N GLN A 667 -20.67 -1.19 -15.70
CA GLN A 667 -20.21 -2.26 -16.59
C GLN A 667 -21.37 -3.10 -17.14
N GLU A 668 -22.38 -3.39 -16.32
CA GLU A 668 -23.56 -4.15 -16.72
C GLU A 668 -24.40 -3.44 -17.81
N GLU A 669 -24.52 -2.10 -17.75
CA GLU A 669 -25.24 -1.33 -18.76
C GLU A 669 -24.52 -1.29 -20.11
N LYS A 670 -23.17 -1.33 -20.09
CA LYS A 670 -22.37 -1.49 -21.31
C LYS A 670 -22.61 -2.86 -21.96
N GLU A 671 -22.66 -3.92 -21.16
CA GLU A 671 -22.99 -5.26 -21.64
C GLU A 671 -24.41 -5.34 -22.22
N ILE A 672 -25.37 -4.63 -21.60
CA ILE A 672 -26.74 -4.51 -22.12
C ILE A 672 -26.73 -3.85 -23.50
N VAL A 673 -26.05 -2.72 -23.65
CA VAL A 673 -25.94 -1.98 -24.90
C VAL A 673 -25.25 -2.82 -25.99
N ASP A 674 -24.17 -3.53 -25.67
CA ASP A 674 -23.51 -4.44 -26.62
C ASP A 674 -24.46 -5.55 -27.09
N GLY A 675 -25.29 -6.07 -26.19
CA GLY A 675 -26.34 -7.02 -26.52
C GLY A 675 -27.43 -6.43 -27.43
N TRP A 676 -27.82 -5.17 -27.22
CA TRP A 676 -28.78 -4.47 -28.08
C TRP A 676 -28.24 -4.21 -29.48
N LYS A 677 -26.96 -3.80 -29.60
CA LYS A 677 -26.31 -3.60 -30.91
C LYS A 677 -26.37 -4.87 -31.77
N LYS A 678 -26.12 -6.04 -31.17
CA LYS A 678 -26.27 -7.34 -31.85
C LYS A 678 -27.69 -7.57 -32.37
N ILE A 679 -28.71 -7.21 -31.58
CA ILE A 679 -30.11 -7.32 -32.01
C ILE A 679 -30.40 -6.38 -33.19
N PHE A 680 -29.85 -5.15 -33.17
CA PHE A 680 -30.00 -4.21 -34.28
C PHE A 680 -29.37 -4.77 -35.56
N GLU A 681 -28.15 -5.31 -35.47
CA GLU A 681 -27.44 -5.96 -36.58
C GLU A 681 -28.22 -7.18 -37.11
N GLU A 682 -28.68 -8.08 -36.23
CA GLU A 682 -29.45 -9.28 -36.59
C GLU A 682 -30.79 -8.94 -37.27
N ARG A 683 -31.40 -7.82 -36.90
CA ARG A 683 -32.68 -7.34 -37.47
C ARG A 683 -32.48 -6.36 -38.63
N PHE A 684 -31.25 -6.08 -39.05
CA PHE A 684 -30.91 -5.13 -40.11
C PHE A 684 -31.47 -3.71 -39.85
N ILE A 685 -31.49 -3.29 -38.58
CA ILE A 685 -31.97 -1.96 -38.17
C ILE A 685 -30.81 -0.97 -38.27
N THR A 686 -31.00 0.14 -38.98
CA THR A 686 -30.03 1.24 -39.01
C THR A 686 -30.08 2.02 -37.72
N TYR A 687 -28.90 2.37 -37.19
CA TYR A 687 -28.83 3.15 -35.96
C TYR A 687 -27.67 4.15 -35.93
N GLU A 688 -27.89 5.26 -35.23
CA GLU A 688 -26.88 6.23 -34.83
C GLU A 688 -26.71 6.15 -33.30
N GLU A 689 -25.50 6.32 -32.78
CA GLU A 689 -25.24 6.26 -31.34
C GLU A 689 -24.40 7.43 -30.84
N GLU A 690 -24.62 7.79 -29.58
CA GLU A 690 -23.91 8.84 -28.87
C GLU A 690 -23.76 8.42 -27.39
N VAL A 691 -22.55 8.54 -26.84
CA VAL A 691 -22.34 8.45 -25.39
C VAL A 691 -22.41 9.85 -24.81
N VAL A 692 -23.40 10.09 -23.97
CA VAL A 692 -23.65 11.40 -23.35
C VAL A 692 -22.81 11.51 -22.08
N ASN A 693 -21.99 12.56 -22.01
CA ASN A 693 -21.11 12.81 -20.87
C ASN A 693 -21.89 13.49 -19.72
N CYS A 694 -22.62 12.70 -18.95
CA CYS A 694 -23.27 13.09 -17.70
C CYS A 694 -22.67 12.36 -16.48
N GLU A 695 -22.99 12.78 -15.27
CA GLU A 695 -22.45 12.29 -13.99
C GLU A 695 -22.41 10.76 -13.90
N LYS A 696 -23.51 10.10 -14.28
CA LYS A 696 -23.65 8.64 -14.27
C LYS A 696 -23.48 8.01 -15.66
N GLY A 697 -23.24 8.82 -16.68
CA GLY A 697 -23.18 8.44 -18.09
C GLY A 697 -24.56 8.05 -18.63
N ALA A 698 -24.82 8.36 -19.90
CA ALA A 698 -26.00 7.87 -20.58
C ALA A 698 -25.65 7.43 -22.00
N PHE A 699 -26.34 6.40 -22.48
CA PHE A 699 -26.23 5.94 -23.85
C PHE A 699 -27.46 6.39 -24.62
N PHE A 700 -27.23 7.09 -25.73
CA PHE A 700 -28.26 7.48 -26.67
C PHE A 700 -28.08 6.68 -27.96
N CYS A 701 -29.18 6.15 -28.50
CA CYS A 701 -29.20 5.69 -29.88
C CYS A 701 -30.50 6.05 -30.59
N ARG A 702 -30.40 6.31 -31.89
CA ARG A 702 -31.54 6.57 -32.78
C ARG A 702 -31.66 5.41 -33.76
N LEU A 703 -32.85 4.81 -33.85
CA LEU A 703 -33.17 3.74 -34.79
C LEU A 703 -34.10 4.27 -35.88
N ASN A 704 -33.96 3.75 -37.10
CA ASN A 704 -34.82 4.07 -38.26
C ASN A 704 -34.85 5.59 -38.58
N SER A 705 -33.68 6.22 -38.63
CA SER A 705 -33.46 7.62 -39.04
C SER A 705 -33.84 7.86 -40.50
#